data_AF-B2VDU0-F1
#
_entry.id   AF-B2VDU0-F1
#
_cell.length_a   1.000
_cell.length_b   1.000
_cell.length_c   1.000
_cell.angle_alpha   90.00
_cell.angle_beta   90.00
_cell.angle_gamma   90.00
#
_symmetry.space_group_name_H-M   'P 1'
#
loop_
_entity.id
_entity.type
_entity.pdbx_description
1 polymer ?
#
loop_
_entity_poly.entity_id
_entity_poly.type
_entity_poly.pdbx_seq_one_letter_code
_entity_poly.pdbx_strand_id
1 'polypeptide(L)'
;MNTLTPVLNPLTLPNGSVLKNRLLMAPMTTCTGFYDGTVTSELVEYYRVRAGSIGAVIVECCFIDAKGPAFPGAIAIDSDNKIPGLAKIADAIKTAGSKAILQIYHGGRMVEPELIGGKTPVAPSAIAAARVGATTPQALSAEEVEVMITKFGDAVNRAIKAGFDGVEIHGANTYLIQQFYSPHSNQRDDKWGGSREKRARFPLEVLEITHKMAQRFADPSFIIGYRFSPEEIEVPGIRFEDTLYLLEKLAARGLDYVHFSVGQLLRSSIVDVSDPTPLIGKYLAMRSDRLAKIPVIGVGGVINKADAESALEHGFDLVAVGKACIAYPDWADRVIDNDRLELFIDSTQREALNIPEPLWRFSLVDAMIRDVSTGGRKYKAGVYQEKVEAEALKLQINVTLDTDRITDISLEPDATLDVDFTTTFESLRTRMLVANSPHVDAITGATTQSEALKKAVSRALTTSSKEHVIEAGGNPQAPQHYDVVVIGSGGGGLAAAIQASEEGAKVAIVEKMPTIGGNTIKASVGMNAAETRFQKLKGIEDSKELFFNETLKGGKCKNNQQLLRQFVDQAPEAIEWLARHDIELNDITITGGMSIDRTHRPADRSAVGGFLISGLVKNINQREIEVLLETSVDEILCEKGVVIGVKVVDEYNDSRILHAKSVIVATGGFSANREMVVKYRPELDGFVTTNHKGATGSGIAMLQQIGAATVDMGEIQIHPTVEQTTSYLVSEAIRGGGAILVSQAGHRFYNEMETRDKVSAQIIALPEKSAWIVFDDRVRANNKAADEYIAKGFVVSAPTPYELAVKLNMDQESLQATLERYNQFVERQHDEDFGRQTALRHPLEKGPFFAIRIAPGVHHTMGGVTINTDAEVLDAQHQPIGGAWAAGEVVGGIHGANRIGGNAVADIIIFGILAGRNAATWALR
;
A
#
# COMPACT_ATOMS: atom_id res chain seq x y z
N MET A 1 34.70 -13.86 36.10
CA MET A 1 33.47 -14.68 36.05
C MET A 1 32.32 -13.71 35.97
N ASN A 2 31.78 -13.46 34.78
CA ASN A 2 30.60 -12.62 34.62
C ASN A 2 29.43 -13.36 35.26
N THR A 3 28.92 -12.86 36.38
CA THR A 3 27.67 -13.34 36.94
C THR A 3 26.57 -13.14 35.89
N LEU A 4 26.05 -14.24 35.36
CA LEU A 4 24.90 -14.24 34.43
C LEU A 4 23.79 -13.40 35.06
N THR A 5 23.26 -12.43 34.30
CA THR A 5 22.17 -11.60 34.81
C THR A 5 20.91 -12.45 34.97
N PRO A 6 19.95 -12.08 35.85
CA PRO A 6 18.81 -12.93 36.20
C PRO A 6 17.99 -13.46 35.02
N VAL A 7 17.93 -12.70 33.91
CA VAL A 7 17.23 -13.09 32.67
C VAL A 7 17.87 -14.30 31.97
N LEU A 8 19.16 -14.54 32.20
CA LEU A 8 19.92 -15.64 31.59
C LEU A 8 19.94 -16.91 32.45
N ASN A 9 19.38 -16.85 33.66
CA ASN A 9 19.30 -18.02 34.52
C ASN A 9 18.25 -19.01 33.98
N PRO A 10 18.52 -20.32 34.02
CA PRO A 10 17.54 -21.31 33.63
C PRO A 10 16.32 -21.27 34.57
N LEU A 11 15.16 -21.64 34.03
CA LEU A 11 13.91 -21.77 34.79
C LEU A 11 13.32 -23.16 34.53
N THR A 12 12.95 -23.86 35.62
CA THR A 12 12.24 -25.14 35.54
C THR A 12 10.75 -24.90 35.66
N LEU A 13 9.99 -25.32 34.66
CA LEU A 13 8.53 -25.24 34.62
C LEU A 13 7.90 -26.31 35.54
N PRO A 14 6.62 -26.15 35.95
CA PRO A 14 5.91 -27.10 36.81
C PRO A 14 5.96 -28.56 36.37
N ASN A 15 5.93 -28.86 35.06
CA ASN A 15 6.07 -30.22 34.53
C ASN A 15 7.52 -30.78 34.54
N GLY A 16 8.51 -30.00 35.01
CA GLY A 16 9.93 -30.38 35.05
C GLY A 16 10.74 -29.97 33.82
N SER A 17 10.11 -29.38 32.81
CA SER A 17 10.81 -28.89 31.62
C SER A 17 11.70 -27.70 31.94
N VAL A 18 12.95 -27.74 31.48
CA VAL A 18 13.92 -26.66 31.72
C VAL A 18 14.01 -25.75 30.50
N LEU A 19 13.74 -24.46 30.72
CA LEU A 19 14.11 -23.37 29.83
C LEU A 19 15.52 -22.91 30.19
N LYS A 20 16.41 -22.83 29.20
CA LYS A 20 17.82 -22.48 29.43
C LYS A 20 18.04 -21.04 29.89
N ASN A 21 17.08 -20.16 29.64
CA ASN A 21 16.99 -18.80 30.15
C ASN A 21 15.53 -18.35 30.19
N ARG A 22 15.29 -17.12 30.64
CA ARG A 22 13.95 -16.54 30.84
C ARG A 22 13.43 -15.74 29.64
N LEU A 23 14.08 -15.86 28.48
CA LEU A 23 13.77 -15.11 27.27
C LEU A 23 12.99 -15.99 26.28
N LEU A 24 11.86 -15.47 25.78
CA LEU A 24 11.01 -16.16 24.81
C LEU A 24 10.72 -15.25 23.61
N MET A 25 10.57 -15.85 22.42
CA MET A 25 9.96 -15.14 21.30
C MET A 25 8.44 -15.18 21.45
N ALA A 26 7.80 -14.01 21.36
CA ALA A 26 6.35 -13.89 21.43
C ALA A 26 5.68 -14.39 20.13
N PRO A 27 4.48 -14.97 20.23
CA PRO A 27 3.73 -15.41 19.04
C PRO A 27 3.19 -14.21 18.27
N MET A 28 3.63 -14.07 17.03
CA MET A 28 3.29 -12.99 16.10
C MET A 28 2.94 -13.58 14.74
N THR A 29 1.71 -13.37 14.28
CA THR A 29 1.25 -13.86 12.97
C THR A 29 2.02 -13.19 11.85
N THR A 30 2.64 -13.98 10.99
CA THR A 30 3.51 -13.51 9.89
C THR A 30 2.75 -13.36 8.57
N CYS A 31 1.51 -13.86 8.51
CA CYS A 31 0.67 -13.87 7.31
C CYS A 31 1.33 -14.62 6.11
N THR A 32 2.20 -15.59 6.40
CA THR A 32 3.05 -16.27 5.39
C THR A 32 2.62 -17.72 5.11
N GLY A 33 1.50 -18.18 5.65
CA GLY A 33 0.90 -19.47 5.26
C GLY A 33 0.38 -19.44 3.82
N PHE A 34 0.39 -20.59 3.15
CA PHE A 34 -0.32 -20.75 1.88
C PHE A 34 -1.83 -20.58 2.08
N TYR A 35 -2.59 -20.44 0.98
CA TYR A 35 -4.04 -20.22 1.02
C TYR A 35 -4.82 -21.28 1.81
N ASP A 36 -4.27 -22.50 1.92
CA ASP A 36 -4.87 -23.60 2.66
C ASP A 36 -4.35 -23.68 4.12
N GLY A 37 -3.49 -22.75 4.54
CA GLY A 37 -2.84 -22.71 5.85
C GLY A 37 -1.63 -23.64 6.00
N THR A 38 -1.09 -24.23 4.92
CA THR A 38 0.19 -24.95 4.98
C THR A 38 1.39 -24.00 5.11
N VAL A 39 2.47 -24.52 5.70
CA VAL A 39 3.71 -23.78 5.99
C VAL A 39 4.55 -23.58 4.72
N THR A 40 5.05 -22.35 4.52
CA THR A 40 6.01 -21.99 3.48
C THR A 40 7.46 -22.23 3.93
N SER A 41 8.39 -22.36 2.98
CA SER A 41 9.83 -22.49 3.31
C SER A 41 10.41 -21.23 3.96
N GLU A 42 9.93 -20.05 3.54
CA GLU A 42 10.33 -18.75 4.10
C GLU A 42 9.99 -18.67 5.60
N LEU A 43 8.83 -19.18 6.01
CA LEU A 43 8.42 -19.21 7.41
C LEU A 43 9.30 -20.12 8.27
N VAL A 44 9.78 -21.24 7.71
CA VAL A 44 10.73 -22.14 8.40
C VAL A 44 12.05 -21.41 8.66
N GLU A 45 12.57 -20.68 7.68
CA GLU A 45 13.82 -19.91 7.85
C GLU A 45 13.63 -18.75 8.84
N TYR A 46 12.50 -18.05 8.77
CA TYR A 46 12.16 -16.96 9.70
C TYR A 46 12.29 -17.40 11.17
N TYR A 47 11.75 -18.57 11.53
CA TYR A 47 11.88 -19.11 12.88
C TYR A 47 13.26 -19.71 13.17
N ARG A 48 13.95 -20.28 12.18
CA ARG A 48 15.30 -20.83 12.34
C ARG A 48 16.29 -19.77 12.84
N VAL A 49 16.34 -18.63 12.17
CA VAL A 49 17.30 -17.55 12.49
C VAL A 49 16.98 -16.80 13.78
N ARG A 50 15.77 -16.97 14.33
CA ARG A 50 15.30 -16.37 15.59
C ARG A 50 15.35 -17.33 16.78
N ALA A 51 15.64 -18.59 16.51
CA ALA A 51 15.96 -19.60 17.53
C ALA A 51 17.48 -19.60 17.77
N GLY A 52 17.95 -20.41 18.72
CA GLY A 52 19.33 -20.33 19.16
C GLY A 52 19.35 -19.88 20.60
N SER A 53 20.01 -18.77 20.92
CA SER A 53 20.20 -18.33 22.30
C SER A 53 18.93 -18.04 23.08
N ILE A 54 17.81 -17.73 22.42
CA ILE A 54 16.51 -17.57 23.08
C ILE A 54 16.01 -18.90 23.68
N GLY A 55 15.42 -18.85 24.88
CA GLY A 55 15.05 -20.04 25.64
C GLY A 55 13.94 -20.86 24.99
N ALA A 56 12.92 -20.18 24.46
CA ALA A 56 11.83 -20.80 23.71
C ALA A 56 11.29 -19.87 22.62
N VAL A 57 10.72 -20.46 21.58
CA VAL A 57 9.98 -19.75 20.53
C VAL A 57 8.53 -20.21 20.58
N ILE A 58 7.61 -19.27 20.83
CA ILE A 58 6.19 -19.52 20.71
C ILE A 58 5.79 -19.13 19.28
N VAL A 59 5.55 -20.14 18.44
CA VAL A 59 5.14 -19.97 17.04
C VAL A 59 3.76 -19.31 16.99
N GLU A 60 3.54 -18.53 15.94
CA GLU A 60 2.30 -17.82 15.68
C GLU A 60 1.03 -18.68 15.79
N CYS A 61 -0.12 -18.02 15.84
CA CYS A 61 -1.39 -18.68 16.07
C CYS A 61 -1.77 -19.62 14.90
N CYS A 62 -1.93 -20.90 15.22
CA CYS A 62 -2.41 -21.94 14.31
C CYS A 62 -3.91 -22.17 14.49
N PHE A 63 -4.71 -21.94 13.44
CA PHE A 63 -6.15 -22.16 13.55
C PHE A 63 -6.49 -23.65 13.53
N ILE A 64 -7.39 -24.06 14.41
CA ILE A 64 -7.75 -25.48 14.61
C ILE A 64 -8.96 -25.94 13.77
N ASP A 65 -9.60 -25.02 13.07
CA ASP A 65 -10.82 -25.23 12.30
C ASP A 65 -10.83 -24.34 11.06
N ALA A 66 -11.41 -24.81 9.96
CA ALA A 66 -11.52 -24.06 8.71
C ALA A 66 -12.35 -22.76 8.83
N LYS A 67 -13.16 -22.58 9.88
CA LYS A 67 -13.84 -21.32 10.22
C LYS A 67 -13.08 -20.47 11.26
N GLY A 68 -11.86 -20.86 11.61
CA GLY A 68 -11.04 -20.22 12.64
C GLY A 68 -10.00 -19.18 12.23
N PRO A 69 -9.62 -18.94 10.96
CA PRO A 69 -8.54 -18.00 10.64
C PRO A 69 -8.96 -16.55 10.89
N ALA A 70 -8.17 -15.81 11.69
CA ALA A 70 -8.39 -14.38 11.96
C ALA A 70 -7.45 -13.45 11.17
N PHE A 71 -6.57 -14.02 10.33
CA PHE A 71 -5.61 -13.25 9.53
C PHE A 71 -5.49 -13.89 8.13
N PRO A 72 -5.27 -13.08 7.08
CA PRO A 72 -4.85 -13.61 5.79
C PRO A 72 -3.49 -14.31 5.93
N GLY A 73 -3.33 -15.47 5.28
CA GLY A 73 -2.09 -16.25 5.36
C GLY A 73 -1.77 -16.79 6.77
N ALA A 74 -2.76 -16.94 7.65
CA ALA A 74 -2.57 -17.68 8.89
C ALA A 74 -2.26 -19.15 8.61
N ILE A 75 -1.41 -19.78 9.43
CA ILE A 75 -1.12 -21.21 9.35
C ILE A 75 -2.18 -22.05 10.10
N ALA A 76 -2.37 -23.29 9.66
CA ALA A 76 -3.43 -24.18 10.14
C ALA A 76 -2.88 -25.40 10.90
N ILE A 77 -3.70 -25.95 11.80
CA ILE A 77 -3.54 -27.28 12.40
C ILE A 77 -4.88 -28.05 12.45
N ASP A 78 -5.79 -27.70 11.55
CA ASP A 78 -7.14 -28.26 11.44
C ASP A 78 -7.18 -29.69 10.87
N SER A 79 -6.09 -30.14 10.23
CA SER A 79 -6.03 -31.40 9.49
C SER A 79 -4.62 -32.01 9.44
N ASP A 80 -4.53 -33.32 9.19
CA ASP A 80 -3.27 -34.08 9.28
C ASP A 80 -2.24 -33.70 8.18
N ASN A 81 -2.70 -33.16 7.05
CA ASN A 81 -1.81 -32.68 5.98
C ASN A 81 -0.97 -31.45 6.41
N LYS A 82 -1.27 -30.81 7.55
CA LYS A 82 -0.48 -29.69 8.09
C LYS A 82 0.74 -30.16 8.87
N ILE A 83 0.73 -31.41 9.36
CA ILE A 83 1.80 -31.97 10.21
C ILE A 83 3.19 -31.86 9.56
N PRO A 84 3.40 -32.24 8.28
CA PRO A 84 4.75 -32.20 7.69
C PRO A 84 5.36 -30.80 7.60
N GLY A 85 4.54 -29.77 7.35
CA GLY A 85 5.00 -28.39 7.29
C GLY A 85 5.34 -27.84 8.68
N LEU A 86 4.43 -28.09 9.64
CA LEU A 86 4.62 -27.72 11.04
C LEU A 86 5.83 -28.42 11.67
N ALA A 87 6.10 -29.67 11.27
CA ALA A 87 7.27 -30.41 11.74
C ALA A 87 8.59 -29.76 11.31
N LYS A 88 8.64 -29.12 10.14
CA LYS A 88 9.83 -28.38 9.71
C LYS A 88 10.09 -27.15 10.57
N ILE A 89 9.04 -26.46 11.03
CA ILE A 89 9.18 -25.33 11.96
C ILE A 89 9.70 -25.82 13.31
N ALA A 90 9.07 -26.85 13.88
CA ALA A 90 9.50 -27.42 15.16
C ALA A 90 10.96 -27.90 15.10
N ASP A 91 11.34 -28.63 14.06
CA ASP A 91 12.70 -29.10 13.83
C ASP A 91 13.71 -27.95 13.68
N ALA A 92 13.38 -26.90 12.92
CA ALA A 92 14.25 -25.74 12.73
C ALA A 92 14.54 -25.01 14.05
N ILE A 93 13.52 -24.80 14.89
CA ILE A 93 13.67 -24.14 16.20
C ILE A 93 14.49 -25.01 17.16
N LYS A 94 14.18 -26.31 17.22
CA LYS A 94 14.79 -27.26 18.17
C LYS A 94 16.24 -27.54 17.83
N THR A 95 16.56 -27.68 16.54
CA THR A 95 17.93 -27.90 16.07
C THR A 95 18.82 -26.69 16.33
N ALA A 96 18.27 -25.47 16.29
CA ALA A 96 18.98 -24.27 16.73
C ALA A 96 19.17 -24.21 18.26
N GLY A 97 18.38 -24.97 19.04
CA GLY A 97 18.57 -25.17 20.47
C GLY A 97 17.56 -24.46 21.37
N SER A 98 16.47 -23.92 20.82
CA SER A 98 15.34 -23.34 21.58
C SER A 98 14.22 -24.38 21.74
N LYS A 99 13.38 -24.24 22.78
CA LYS A 99 12.13 -25.02 22.86
C LYS A 99 11.11 -24.51 21.85
N ALA A 100 10.42 -25.40 21.14
CA ALA A 100 9.39 -25.04 20.18
C ALA A 100 7.99 -25.22 20.77
N ILE A 101 7.21 -24.14 20.87
CA ILE A 101 5.84 -24.15 21.39
C ILE A 101 4.89 -23.65 20.31
N LEU A 102 3.79 -24.36 20.06
CA LEU A 102 2.80 -23.94 19.05
C LEU A 102 1.59 -23.27 19.71
N GLN A 103 1.25 -22.04 19.31
CA GLN A 103 0.02 -21.41 19.79
C GLN A 103 -1.19 -21.92 18.99
N ILE A 104 -2.23 -22.42 19.66
CA ILE A 104 -3.45 -22.94 19.02
C ILE A 104 -4.65 -22.05 19.32
N TYR A 105 -5.47 -21.75 18.30
CA TYR A 105 -6.59 -20.80 18.45
C TYR A 105 -7.76 -21.03 17.48
N HIS A 106 -8.83 -20.27 17.70
CA HIS A 106 -9.94 -20.08 16.77
C HIS A 106 -10.43 -18.64 16.85
N GLY A 107 -10.51 -17.91 15.73
CA GLY A 107 -10.85 -16.48 15.69
C GLY A 107 -12.26 -16.12 16.16
N GLY A 108 -13.22 -17.03 16.00
CA GLY A 108 -14.59 -16.85 16.48
C GLY A 108 -15.29 -15.68 15.79
N ARG A 109 -15.94 -14.78 16.55
CA ARG A 109 -16.58 -13.56 16.00
C ARG A 109 -15.60 -12.53 15.37
N MET A 110 -14.29 -12.75 15.47
CA MET A 110 -13.27 -11.89 14.87
C MET A 110 -12.86 -12.34 13.46
N VAL A 111 -13.41 -13.46 12.97
CA VAL A 111 -13.14 -13.96 11.62
C VAL A 111 -13.94 -13.15 10.61
N GLU A 112 -13.27 -12.70 9.55
CA GLU A 112 -13.91 -12.05 8.41
C GLU A 112 -14.44 -13.13 7.44
N PRO A 113 -15.68 -13.01 6.93
CA PRO A 113 -16.27 -14.00 6.01
C PRO A 113 -15.37 -14.32 4.81
N GLU A 114 -14.65 -13.33 4.29
CA GLU A 114 -13.74 -13.44 3.16
C GLU A 114 -12.64 -14.48 3.40
N LEU A 115 -12.13 -14.58 4.63
CA LEU A 115 -11.08 -15.54 5.02
C LEU A 115 -11.58 -16.99 5.05
N ILE A 116 -12.90 -17.19 5.09
CA ILE A 116 -13.54 -18.51 5.19
C ILE A 116 -14.44 -18.80 3.99
N GLY A 117 -14.15 -18.15 2.86
CA GLY A 117 -14.84 -18.38 1.58
C GLY A 117 -16.28 -17.86 1.57
N GLY A 118 -16.53 -16.73 2.23
CA GLY A 118 -17.84 -16.10 2.36
C GLY A 118 -18.77 -16.78 3.38
N LYS A 119 -18.29 -17.78 4.13
CA LYS A 119 -19.09 -18.45 5.17
C LYS A 119 -19.29 -17.54 6.37
N THR A 120 -20.33 -17.81 7.16
CA THR A 120 -20.58 -17.09 8.41
C THR A 120 -19.63 -17.58 9.51
N PRO A 121 -18.95 -16.64 10.22
CA PRO A 121 -18.16 -16.95 11.41
C PRO A 121 -18.98 -17.62 12.51
N VAL A 122 -18.32 -18.27 13.47
CA VAL A 122 -19.00 -18.90 14.61
C VAL A 122 -18.57 -18.29 15.94
N ALA A 123 -19.45 -18.27 16.94
CA ALA A 123 -19.18 -17.72 18.26
C ALA A 123 -20.08 -18.37 19.33
N PRO A 124 -19.90 -18.07 20.63
CA PRO A 124 -20.77 -18.58 21.69
C PRO A 124 -22.21 -18.09 21.57
N SER A 125 -22.40 -16.89 21.02
CA SER A 125 -23.70 -16.23 20.81
C SER A 125 -23.68 -15.44 19.50
N ALA A 126 -24.85 -15.17 18.93
CA ALA A 126 -24.99 -14.42 17.67
C ALA A 126 -24.84 -12.90 17.90
N ILE A 127 -23.65 -12.50 18.39
CA ILE A 127 -23.33 -11.13 18.78
C ILE A 127 -22.09 -10.70 18.00
N ALA A 128 -22.25 -9.69 17.13
CA ALA A 128 -21.15 -9.11 16.38
C ALA A 128 -20.09 -8.50 17.32
N ALA A 129 -18.84 -8.41 16.86
CA ALA A 129 -17.82 -7.65 17.58
C ALA A 129 -18.20 -6.15 17.60
N ALA A 130 -17.82 -5.42 18.65
CA ALA A 130 -18.05 -3.98 18.76
C ALA A 130 -17.10 -3.18 17.84
N ARG A 131 -17.22 -3.40 16.53
CA ARG A 131 -16.43 -2.75 15.46
C ARG A 131 -17.35 -2.46 14.28
N VAL A 132 -17.14 -1.33 13.64
CA VAL A 132 -17.92 -0.93 12.45
C VAL A 132 -17.75 -2.00 11.36
N GLY A 133 -18.85 -2.47 10.80
CA GLY A 133 -18.85 -3.48 9.74
C GLY A 133 -18.64 -4.93 10.19
N ALA A 134 -18.52 -5.21 11.50
CA ALA A 134 -18.35 -6.58 11.98
C ALA A 134 -19.56 -7.47 11.64
N THR A 135 -19.29 -8.64 11.07
CA THR A 135 -20.34 -9.63 10.75
C THR A 135 -20.91 -10.26 12.01
N THR A 136 -22.24 -10.42 12.07
CA THR A 136 -22.89 -11.20 13.13
C THR A 136 -22.57 -12.68 12.96
N PRO A 137 -21.93 -13.34 13.94
CA PRO A 137 -21.57 -14.75 13.85
C PRO A 137 -22.80 -15.66 14.04
N GLN A 138 -22.68 -16.90 13.60
CA GLN A 138 -23.57 -18.00 13.99
C GLN A 138 -23.24 -18.45 15.42
N ALA A 139 -24.27 -18.55 16.27
CA ALA A 139 -24.12 -19.14 17.59
C ALA A 139 -23.90 -20.66 17.48
N LEU A 140 -22.88 -21.18 18.16
CA LEU A 140 -22.63 -22.64 18.24
C LEU A 140 -23.75 -23.34 19.03
N SER A 141 -24.22 -24.51 18.58
CA SER A 141 -25.06 -25.38 19.41
C SER A 141 -24.27 -25.97 20.58
N ALA A 142 -24.95 -26.52 21.59
CA ALA A 142 -24.28 -27.16 22.72
C ALA A 142 -23.39 -28.34 22.28
N GLU A 143 -23.82 -29.10 21.26
CA GLU A 143 -23.07 -30.18 20.62
C GLU A 143 -21.88 -29.63 19.83
N GLU A 144 -22.06 -28.54 19.10
CA GLU A 144 -20.97 -27.91 18.35
C GLU A 144 -19.88 -27.35 19.28
N VAL A 145 -20.23 -26.94 20.50
CA VAL A 145 -19.23 -26.58 21.54
C VAL A 145 -18.36 -27.78 21.92
N GLU A 146 -18.96 -28.96 22.14
CA GLU A 146 -18.22 -30.19 22.45
C GLU A 146 -17.34 -30.65 21.29
N VAL A 147 -17.84 -30.51 20.05
CA VAL A 147 -17.05 -30.76 18.83
C VAL A 147 -15.87 -29.79 18.75
N MET A 148 -16.05 -28.52 19.11
CA MET A 148 -14.97 -27.55 19.13
C MET A 148 -13.88 -27.91 20.15
N ILE A 149 -14.26 -28.38 21.34
CA ILE A 149 -13.30 -28.90 22.35
C ILE A 149 -12.52 -30.09 21.78
N THR A 150 -13.19 -30.99 21.07
CA THR A 150 -12.53 -32.12 20.40
C THR A 150 -11.50 -31.66 19.37
N LYS A 151 -11.83 -30.64 18.56
CA LYS A 151 -10.90 -30.06 17.58
C LYS A 151 -9.67 -29.43 18.22
N PHE A 152 -9.80 -28.79 19.40
CA PHE A 152 -8.64 -28.36 20.19
C PHE A 152 -7.77 -29.57 20.58
N GLY A 153 -8.38 -30.67 21.06
CA GLY A 153 -7.65 -31.90 21.35
C GLY A 153 -6.91 -32.47 20.14
N ASP A 154 -7.58 -32.54 18.98
CA ASP A 154 -6.95 -33.02 17.75
C ASP A 154 -5.77 -32.13 17.31
N ALA A 155 -5.89 -30.82 17.46
CA ALA A 155 -4.79 -29.88 17.23
C ALA A 155 -3.59 -30.14 18.15
N VAL A 156 -3.82 -30.40 19.44
CA VAL A 156 -2.75 -30.76 20.39
C VAL A 156 -2.05 -32.05 19.95
N ASN A 157 -2.82 -33.09 19.58
CA ASN A 157 -2.26 -34.33 19.06
C ASN A 157 -1.43 -34.11 17.79
N ARG A 158 -1.87 -33.24 16.88
CA ARG A 158 -1.10 -32.87 15.68
C ARG A 158 0.17 -32.10 16.02
N ALA A 159 0.16 -31.23 17.01
CA ALA A 159 1.34 -30.49 17.46
C ALA A 159 2.39 -31.45 18.05
N ILE A 160 1.94 -32.43 18.84
CA ILE A 160 2.78 -33.52 19.36
C ILE A 160 3.40 -34.32 18.20
N LYS A 161 2.59 -34.75 17.22
CA LYS A 161 3.07 -35.47 16.03
C LYS A 161 4.03 -34.65 15.17
N ALA A 162 3.85 -33.34 15.11
CA ALA A 162 4.76 -32.42 14.44
C ALA A 162 6.07 -32.19 15.24
N GLY A 163 6.17 -32.68 16.48
CA GLY A 163 7.43 -32.64 17.25
C GLY A 163 7.64 -31.36 18.07
N PHE A 164 6.60 -30.55 18.28
CA PHE A 164 6.65 -29.42 19.21
C PHE A 164 6.88 -29.89 20.65
N ASP A 165 7.59 -29.10 21.45
CA ASP A 165 7.83 -29.36 22.88
C ASP A 165 6.64 -28.93 23.75
N GLY A 166 5.65 -28.24 23.18
CA GLY A 166 4.45 -27.82 23.89
C GLY A 166 3.44 -27.07 23.03
N VAL A 167 2.34 -26.69 23.65
CA VAL A 167 1.31 -25.81 23.08
C VAL A 167 1.00 -24.64 24.00
N GLU A 168 0.64 -23.51 23.42
CA GLU A 168 0.01 -22.39 24.12
C GLU A 168 -1.45 -22.29 23.72
N ILE A 169 -2.36 -22.38 24.69
CA ILE A 169 -3.80 -22.20 24.47
C ILE A 169 -4.07 -20.69 24.39
N HIS A 170 -4.62 -20.24 23.26
CA HIS A 170 -4.87 -18.81 23.04
C HIS A 170 -6.25 -18.35 23.55
N GLY A 171 -6.30 -17.95 24.82
CA GLY A 171 -7.47 -17.38 25.50
C GLY A 171 -7.52 -15.85 25.53
N ALA A 172 -6.95 -15.18 24.52
CA ALA A 172 -6.79 -13.72 24.51
C ALA A 172 -7.27 -13.07 23.20
N ASN A 173 -7.11 -11.76 23.11
CA ASN A 173 -7.30 -10.95 21.89
C ASN A 173 -8.71 -11.07 21.29
N THR A 174 -9.71 -11.24 22.14
CA THR A 174 -11.14 -11.37 21.79
C THR A 174 -11.46 -12.59 20.93
N TYR A 175 -10.60 -13.61 20.89
CA TYR A 175 -10.82 -14.86 20.15
C TYR A 175 -11.68 -15.88 20.92
N LEU A 176 -12.05 -16.99 20.27
CA LEU A 176 -13.17 -17.84 20.67
C LEU A 176 -13.15 -18.26 22.16
N ILE A 177 -11.99 -18.65 22.69
CA ILE A 177 -11.86 -19.05 24.10
C ILE A 177 -12.18 -17.87 25.04
N GLN A 178 -11.65 -16.67 24.75
CA GLN A 178 -12.01 -15.45 25.49
C GLN A 178 -13.48 -15.11 25.29
N GLN A 179 -14.02 -15.31 24.07
CA GLN A 179 -15.42 -15.02 23.79
C GLN A 179 -16.36 -15.85 24.66
N PHE A 180 -16.05 -17.12 24.91
CA PHE A 180 -16.82 -17.95 25.85
C PHE A 180 -16.72 -17.45 27.28
N TYR A 181 -15.57 -16.90 27.69
CA TYR A 181 -15.41 -16.41 29.05
C TYR A 181 -16.10 -15.05 29.28
N SER A 182 -16.12 -14.21 28.27
CA SER A 182 -16.64 -12.85 28.33
C SER A 182 -18.17 -12.80 28.53
N PRO A 183 -18.68 -12.00 29.48
CA PRO A 183 -20.12 -11.73 29.59
C PRO A 183 -20.66 -10.91 28.41
N HIS A 184 -19.80 -10.24 27.63
CA HIS A 184 -20.21 -9.45 26.48
C HIS A 184 -20.64 -10.35 25.32
N SER A 185 -19.76 -11.29 24.95
CA SER A 185 -19.92 -12.13 23.76
C SER A 185 -20.61 -13.46 24.03
N ASN A 186 -20.70 -13.90 25.28
CA ASN A 186 -21.39 -15.12 25.66
C ASN A 186 -22.62 -14.81 26.50
N GLN A 187 -23.77 -14.73 25.81
CA GLN A 187 -25.10 -14.54 26.40
C GLN A 187 -25.92 -15.83 26.41
N ARG A 188 -25.26 -17.00 26.39
CA ARG A 188 -25.95 -18.30 26.49
C ARG A 188 -26.56 -18.49 27.87
N ASP A 189 -27.61 -19.30 27.93
CA ASP A 189 -28.34 -19.68 29.15
C ASP A 189 -28.09 -21.14 29.59
N ASP A 190 -27.34 -21.91 28.79
CA ASP A 190 -27.01 -23.31 29.04
C ASP A 190 -25.81 -23.50 30.01
N LYS A 191 -25.14 -24.67 29.96
CA LYS A 191 -23.99 -24.99 30.82
C LYS A 191 -22.70 -24.24 30.42
N TRP A 192 -22.71 -23.56 29.27
CA TRP A 192 -21.56 -22.85 28.70
C TRP A 192 -21.64 -21.34 28.88
N GLY A 193 -22.74 -20.77 29.39
CA GLY A 193 -22.91 -19.33 29.59
C GLY A 193 -23.71 -18.94 30.84
N GLY A 194 -24.07 -17.67 30.93
CA GLY A 194 -24.84 -17.14 32.06
C GLY A 194 -23.93 -16.70 33.21
N SER A 195 -23.64 -17.59 34.18
CA SER A 195 -22.79 -17.23 35.33
C SER A 195 -21.29 -17.23 34.97
N ARG A 196 -20.47 -16.52 35.75
CA ARG A 196 -19.00 -16.51 35.60
C ARG A 196 -18.40 -17.92 35.63
N GLU A 197 -18.92 -18.79 36.50
CA GLU A 197 -18.49 -20.18 36.63
C GLU A 197 -18.81 -21.00 35.36
N LYS A 198 -20.02 -20.85 34.82
CA LYS A 198 -20.43 -21.54 33.59
C LYS A 198 -19.65 -21.04 32.37
N ARG A 199 -19.41 -19.73 32.26
CA ARG A 199 -18.57 -19.16 31.19
C ARG A 199 -17.11 -19.62 31.26
N ALA A 200 -16.57 -19.86 32.46
CA ALA A 200 -15.24 -20.43 32.62
C ALA A 200 -15.13 -21.88 32.12
N ARG A 201 -16.25 -22.59 31.96
CA ARG A 201 -16.25 -24.02 31.63
C ARG A 201 -15.53 -24.32 30.31
N PHE A 202 -15.78 -23.56 29.24
CA PHE A 202 -15.17 -23.83 27.94
C PHE A 202 -13.64 -23.74 27.97
N PRO A 203 -13.01 -22.65 28.47
CA PRO A 203 -11.55 -22.62 28.68
C PRO A 203 -11.02 -23.79 29.51
N LEU A 204 -11.73 -24.21 30.56
CA LEU A 204 -11.31 -25.32 31.42
C LEU A 204 -11.39 -26.66 30.71
N GLU A 205 -12.45 -26.94 29.96
CA GLU A 205 -12.58 -28.19 29.18
C GLU A 205 -11.54 -28.25 28.04
N VAL A 206 -11.17 -27.12 27.44
CA VAL A 206 -10.05 -27.03 26.48
C VAL A 206 -8.71 -27.38 27.15
N LEU A 207 -8.48 -26.94 28.39
CA LEU A 207 -7.31 -27.36 29.16
C LEU A 207 -7.35 -28.86 29.51
N GLU A 208 -8.50 -29.38 29.93
CA GLU A 208 -8.68 -30.80 30.26
C GLU A 208 -8.41 -31.70 29.05
N ILE A 209 -8.93 -31.37 27.86
CA ILE A 209 -8.65 -32.16 26.65
C ILE A 209 -7.18 -32.05 26.25
N THR A 210 -6.53 -30.89 26.45
CA THR A 210 -5.10 -30.71 26.20
C THR A 210 -4.27 -31.64 27.08
N HIS A 211 -4.55 -31.69 28.38
CA HIS A 211 -3.91 -32.63 29.32
C HIS A 211 -4.13 -34.08 28.91
N LYS A 212 -5.36 -34.46 28.55
CA LYS A 212 -5.67 -35.82 28.10
C LYS A 212 -4.85 -36.22 26.87
N MET A 213 -4.66 -35.30 25.92
CA MET A 213 -3.86 -35.57 24.72
C MET A 213 -2.36 -35.64 25.03
N ALA A 214 -1.84 -34.72 25.85
CA ALA A 214 -0.44 -34.72 26.27
C ALA A 214 -0.09 -36.00 27.05
N GLN A 215 -0.90 -36.39 28.05
CA GLN A 215 -0.70 -37.62 28.83
C GLN A 215 -0.73 -38.89 27.97
N ARG A 216 -1.48 -38.88 26.86
CA ARG A 216 -1.66 -40.05 26.00
C ARG A 216 -0.58 -40.16 24.93
N PHE A 217 -0.11 -39.05 24.39
CA PHE A 217 0.68 -39.04 23.15
C PHE A 217 2.04 -38.34 23.27
N ALA A 218 2.27 -37.53 24.30
CA ALA A 218 3.49 -36.73 24.46
C ALA A 218 4.44 -37.27 25.54
N ASP A 219 5.66 -36.74 25.56
CA ASP A 219 6.58 -36.89 26.69
C ASP A 219 6.05 -36.12 27.92
N PRO A 220 6.31 -36.59 29.16
CA PRO A 220 5.94 -35.85 30.38
C PRO A 220 6.43 -34.39 30.43
N SER A 221 7.49 -34.06 29.69
CA SER A 221 8.01 -32.70 29.57
C SER A 221 7.23 -31.81 28.58
N PHE A 222 6.10 -32.26 28.03
CA PHE A 222 5.30 -31.47 27.09
C PHE A 222 4.68 -30.26 27.79
N ILE A 223 4.99 -29.07 27.30
CA ILE A 223 4.65 -27.79 27.94
C ILE A 223 3.23 -27.38 27.58
N ILE A 224 2.42 -26.99 28.57
CA ILE A 224 1.06 -26.48 28.39
C ILE A 224 0.95 -25.07 28.97
N GLY A 225 0.90 -24.08 28.08
CA GLY A 225 0.74 -22.66 28.41
C GLY A 225 -0.67 -22.13 28.18
N TYR A 226 -1.00 -21.00 28.82
CA TYR A 226 -2.26 -20.28 28.58
C TYR A 226 -2.03 -18.77 28.44
N ARG A 227 -2.39 -18.21 27.28
CA ARG A 227 -2.32 -16.76 27.02
C ARG A 227 -3.68 -16.11 27.24
N PHE A 228 -3.72 -14.99 27.96
CA PHE A 228 -4.97 -14.32 28.32
C PHE A 228 -4.92 -12.81 28.12
N SER A 229 -6.08 -12.21 27.81
CA SER A 229 -6.26 -10.75 27.89
C SER A 229 -6.70 -10.39 29.30
N PRO A 230 -5.98 -9.50 30.02
CA PRO A 230 -6.31 -9.21 31.41
C PRO A 230 -7.69 -8.59 31.64
N GLU A 231 -8.18 -7.84 30.65
CA GLU A 231 -9.40 -7.03 30.73
C GLU A 231 -10.01 -6.88 29.34
N GLU A 232 -11.28 -6.50 29.29
CA GLU A 232 -12.06 -6.24 28.08
C GLU A 232 -12.83 -4.93 28.23
N ILE A 233 -12.80 -4.06 27.21
CA ILE A 233 -13.31 -2.69 27.29
C ILE A 233 -14.84 -2.64 27.31
N GLU A 234 -15.50 -3.65 26.78
CA GLU A 234 -16.95 -3.70 26.67
C GLU A 234 -17.66 -3.78 28.03
N VAL A 235 -18.93 -3.34 28.05
CA VAL A 235 -19.78 -3.29 29.24
C VAL A 235 -21.12 -3.99 28.92
N PRO A 236 -21.45 -5.11 29.59
CA PRO A 236 -20.59 -5.88 30.51
C PRO A 236 -19.40 -6.48 29.75
N GLY A 237 -18.26 -6.67 30.42
CA GLY A 237 -17.06 -7.30 29.84
C GLY A 237 -16.20 -7.94 30.93
N ILE A 238 -15.08 -8.55 30.55
CA ILE A 238 -14.11 -9.13 31.50
C ILE A 238 -13.45 -8.03 32.34
N ARG A 239 -13.54 -8.15 33.66
CA ARG A 239 -12.79 -7.33 34.62
C ARG A 239 -11.61 -8.11 35.19
N PHE A 240 -10.65 -7.41 35.79
CA PHE A 240 -9.44 -8.06 36.27
C PHE A 240 -9.70 -9.16 37.33
N GLU A 241 -10.73 -8.99 38.16
CA GLU A 241 -11.17 -10.03 39.11
C GLU A 241 -11.72 -11.29 38.42
N ASP A 242 -12.38 -11.14 37.27
CA ASP A 242 -12.82 -12.27 36.47
C ASP A 242 -11.60 -13.00 35.91
N THR A 243 -10.64 -12.27 35.35
CA THR A 243 -9.38 -12.85 34.90
C THR A 243 -8.69 -13.66 36.00
N LEU A 244 -8.54 -13.11 37.21
CA LEU A 244 -7.97 -13.85 38.33
C LEU A 244 -8.79 -15.10 38.68
N TYR A 245 -10.12 -15.01 38.72
CA TYR A 245 -10.97 -16.18 38.92
C TYR A 245 -10.68 -17.28 37.88
N LEU A 246 -10.54 -16.93 36.60
CA LEU A 246 -10.22 -17.90 35.55
C LEU A 246 -8.82 -18.50 35.74
N LEU A 247 -7.80 -17.67 35.99
CA LEU A 247 -6.42 -18.13 36.17
C LEU A 247 -6.29 -19.08 37.36
N GLU A 248 -6.98 -18.81 38.48
CA GLU A 248 -7.02 -19.71 39.64
C GLU A 248 -7.62 -21.08 39.30
N LYS A 249 -8.67 -21.11 38.48
CA LYS A 249 -9.32 -22.35 38.04
C LYS A 249 -8.47 -23.14 37.04
N LEU A 250 -7.71 -22.45 36.20
CA LEU A 250 -6.75 -23.06 35.28
C LEU A 250 -5.53 -23.61 36.04
N ALA A 251 -4.95 -22.83 36.96
CA ALA A 251 -3.84 -23.27 37.81
C ALA A 251 -4.20 -24.51 38.65
N ALA A 252 -5.45 -24.61 39.11
CA ALA A 252 -5.97 -25.79 39.81
C ALA A 252 -5.95 -27.09 38.98
N ARG A 253 -5.91 -26.98 37.64
CA ARG A 253 -5.90 -28.10 36.70
C ARG A 253 -4.52 -28.37 36.10
N GLY A 254 -3.51 -27.60 36.49
CA GLY A 254 -2.15 -27.70 35.98
C GLY A 254 -1.94 -26.85 34.73
N LEU A 255 -1.00 -25.92 34.83
CA LEU A 255 -0.43 -25.16 33.72
C LEU A 255 1.07 -25.06 33.95
N ASP A 256 1.84 -24.93 32.88
CA ASP A 256 3.28 -24.70 32.99
C ASP A 256 3.63 -23.21 33.02
N TYR A 257 2.78 -22.37 32.42
CA TYR A 257 2.86 -20.92 32.57
C TYR A 257 1.55 -20.23 32.19
N VAL A 258 1.42 -18.97 32.57
CA VAL A 258 0.39 -18.03 32.08
C VAL A 258 1.04 -16.84 31.39
N HIS A 259 0.47 -16.36 30.30
CA HIS A 259 1.07 -15.31 29.46
C HIS A 259 0.14 -14.11 29.31
N PHE A 260 0.60 -12.95 29.79
CA PHE A 260 -0.10 -11.67 29.65
C PHE A 260 -0.17 -11.27 28.16
N SER A 261 -1.35 -10.92 27.66
CA SER A 261 -1.49 -10.25 26.36
C SER A 261 -1.76 -8.76 26.58
N VAL A 262 -0.68 -7.97 26.63
CA VAL A 262 -0.71 -6.50 26.79
C VAL A 262 0.24 -5.84 25.80
N GLY A 263 -0.02 -4.57 25.47
CA GLY A 263 0.83 -3.80 24.54
C GLY A 263 2.12 -3.26 25.18
N GLN A 264 2.16 -3.15 26.51
CA GLN A 264 3.28 -2.64 27.31
C GLN A 264 3.37 -3.44 28.62
N LEU A 265 4.58 -3.84 29.03
CA LEU A 265 4.84 -4.66 30.22
C LEU A 265 4.17 -4.13 31.49
N LEU A 266 4.30 -2.83 31.74
CA LEU A 266 3.82 -2.17 32.96
C LEU A 266 2.51 -1.40 32.73
N ARG A 267 1.69 -1.82 31.75
CA ARG A 267 0.39 -1.20 31.49
C ARG A 267 -0.52 -1.31 32.71
N SER A 268 -1.15 -0.20 33.08
CA SER A 268 -2.26 -0.17 34.02
C SER A 268 -3.55 -0.70 33.38
N SER A 269 -4.67 -0.56 34.09
CA SER A 269 -5.96 -1.05 33.63
C SER A 269 -6.49 -0.24 32.44
N ILE A 270 -7.15 -0.93 31.49
CA ILE A 270 -7.84 -0.27 30.36
C ILE A 270 -9.30 0.05 30.65
N VAL A 271 -9.83 -0.43 31.77
CA VAL A 271 -11.24 -0.22 32.17
C VAL A 271 -11.33 0.90 33.19
N ASP A 272 -10.59 0.77 34.29
CA ASP A 272 -10.33 1.84 35.24
C ASP A 272 -9.02 2.54 34.86
N VAL A 273 -9.13 3.61 34.08
CA VAL A 273 -8.00 4.41 33.61
C VAL A 273 -7.47 5.37 34.68
N SER A 274 -8.15 5.48 35.82
CA SER A 274 -7.76 6.36 36.93
C SER A 274 -6.75 5.71 37.89
N ASP A 275 -6.70 4.38 37.93
CA ASP A 275 -5.76 3.62 38.74
C ASP A 275 -4.44 3.37 37.97
N PRO A 276 -3.32 3.99 38.40
CA PRO A 276 -2.03 3.84 37.71
C PRO A 276 -1.35 2.50 38.02
N THR A 277 -1.90 1.66 38.90
CA THR A 277 -1.27 0.41 39.33
C THR A 277 -1.09 -0.54 38.13
N PRO A 278 0.15 -0.98 37.82
CA PRO A 278 0.38 -1.97 36.78
C PRO A 278 -0.38 -3.27 37.05
N LEU A 279 -0.92 -3.89 36.00
CA LEU A 279 -1.71 -5.11 36.15
C LEU A 279 -0.92 -6.29 36.74
N ILE A 280 0.40 -6.34 36.50
CA ILE A 280 1.28 -7.30 37.16
C ILE A 280 1.30 -7.08 38.69
N GLY A 281 1.33 -5.83 39.16
CA GLY A 281 1.25 -5.52 40.59
C GLY A 281 -0.06 -6.01 41.21
N LYS A 282 -1.18 -5.80 40.50
CA LYS A 282 -2.49 -6.34 40.93
C LYS A 282 -2.50 -7.86 40.95
N TYR A 283 -1.93 -8.52 39.94
CA TYR A 283 -1.80 -9.97 39.87
C TYR A 283 -1.03 -10.53 41.06
N LEU A 284 0.14 -9.95 41.38
CA LEU A 284 0.97 -10.37 42.50
C LEU A 284 0.26 -10.22 43.85
N ALA A 285 -0.49 -9.13 44.03
CA ALA A 285 -1.19 -8.83 45.27
C ALA A 285 -2.43 -9.72 45.50
N MET A 286 -3.10 -10.15 44.43
CA MET A 286 -4.41 -10.81 44.51
C MET A 286 -4.36 -12.33 44.25
N ARG A 287 -3.27 -12.86 43.68
CA ARG A 287 -3.13 -14.30 43.39
C ARG A 287 -3.02 -15.15 44.65
N SER A 288 -3.50 -16.39 44.57
CA SER A 288 -3.30 -17.40 45.62
C SER A 288 -1.89 -18.01 45.58
N ASP A 289 -1.49 -18.70 46.65
CA ASP A 289 -0.27 -19.50 46.71
C ASP A 289 -0.20 -20.59 45.62
N ARG A 290 -1.36 -21.03 45.11
CA ARG A 290 -1.42 -22.01 44.03
C ARG A 290 -1.06 -21.36 42.70
N LEU A 291 -1.68 -20.23 42.37
CA LEU A 291 -1.41 -19.49 41.14
C LEU A 291 0.02 -18.89 41.16
N ALA A 292 0.54 -18.52 42.34
CA ALA A 292 1.91 -18.07 42.51
C ALA A 292 2.98 -19.11 42.15
N LYS A 293 2.64 -20.41 42.07
CA LYS A 293 3.55 -21.48 41.61
C LYS A 293 3.60 -21.63 40.10
N ILE A 294 2.70 -20.95 39.37
CA ILE A 294 2.66 -20.97 37.92
C ILE A 294 3.46 -19.79 37.39
N PRO A 295 4.55 -20.02 36.66
CA PRO A 295 5.34 -18.96 36.05
C PRO A 295 4.47 -18.01 35.21
N VAL A 296 4.73 -16.70 35.35
CA VAL A 296 4.04 -15.67 34.56
C VAL A 296 4.97 -15.06 33.51
N ILE A 297 4.51 -15.03 32.25
CA ILE A 297 5.20 -14.41 31.11
C ILE A 297 4.67 -12.97 30.93
N GLY A 298 5.59 -12.00 30.93
CA GLY A 298 5.34 -10.62 30.53
C GLY A 298 5.70 -10.36 29.07
N VAL A 299 4.98 -9.44 28.40
CA VAL A 299 5.23 -9.04 27.00
C VAL A 299 4.85 -7.58 26.80
N GLY A 300 5.46 -6.93 25.80
CA GLY A 300 5.12 -5.58 25.34
C GLY A 300 6.17 -4.54 25.72
N GLY A 301 6.69 -3.82 24.72
CA GLY A 301 7.67 -2.75 24.93
C GLY A 301 9.11 -3.20 25.25
N VAL A 302 9.42 -4.51 25.15
CA VAL A 302 10.78 -5.03 25.40
C VAL A 302 11.65 -4.84 24.16
N ILE A 303 12.71 -4.05 24.28
CA ILE A 303 13.68 -3.78 23.20
C ILE A 303 15.10 -4.14 23.65
N ASN A 304 15.47 -3.78 24.88
CA ASN A 304 16.80 -3.92 25.42
C ASN A 304 16.84 -4.86 26.63
N LYS A 305 18.05 -5.24 27.04
CA LYS A 305 18.30 -6.04 28.24
C LYS A 305 17.63 -5.48 29.49
N ALA A 306 17.74 -4.16 29.69
CA ALA A 306 17.18 -3.47 30.85
C ALA A 306 15.64 -3.59 30.91
N ASP A 307 14.95 -3.65 29.77
CA ASP A 307 13.50 -3.83 29.73
C ASP A 307 13.10 -5.23 30.22
N ALA A 308 13.87 -6.25 29.82
CA ALA A 308 13.68 -7.63 30.27
C ALA A 308 14.04 -7.81 31.75
N GLU A 309 15.08 -7.14 32.25
CA GLU A 309 15.45 -7.13 33.67
C GLU A 309 14.38 -6.42 34.51
N SER A 310 13.90 -5.27 34.04
CA SER A 310 12.79 -4.53 34.67
C SER A 310 11.53 -5.40 34.78
N ALA A 311 11.22 -6.21 33.77
CA ALA A 311 10.10 -7.15 33.85
C ALA A 311 10.25 -8.14 35.03
N LEU A 312 11.45 -8.72 35.21
CA LEU A 312 11.70 -9.63 36.34
C LEU A 312 11.62 -8.92 37.69
N GLU A 313 12.14 -7.69 37.78
CA GLU A 313 12.06 -6.87 39.00
C GLU A 313 10.61 -6.57 39.40
N HIS A 314 9.72 -6.40 38.42
CA HIS A 314 8.29 -6.19 38.64
C HIS A 314 7.50 -7.50 38.85
N GLY A 315 8.18 -8.63 38.96
CA GLY A 315 7.61 -9.91 39.35
C GLY A 315 7.11 -10.79 38.21
N PHE A 316 7.53 -10.53 36.97
CA PHE A 316 7.42 -11.53 35.92
C PHE A 316 8.47 -12.63 36.11
N ASP A 317 8.15 -13.88 35.76
CA ASP A 317 9.12 -14.98 35.83
C ASP A 317 9.88 -15.17 34.51
N LEU A 318 9.22 -14.81 33.41
CA LEU A 318 9.66 -15.01 32.03
C LEU A 318 9.27 -13.77 31.19
N VAL A 319 10.02 -13.51 30.12
CA VAL A 319 9.80 -12.34 29.25
C VAL A 319 9.70 -12.79 27.80
N ALA A 320 8.56 -12.49 27.17
CA ALA A 320 8.36 -12.69 25.75
C ALA A 320 8.64 -11.40 24.96
N VAL A 321 9.29 -11.53 23.81
CA VAL A 321 9.74 -10.42 22.98
C VAL A 321 9.14 -10.53 21.58
N GLY A 322 8.47 -9.46 21.15
CA GLY A 322 7.79 -9.39 19.86
C GLY A 322 8.60 -8.61 18.82
N LYS A 323 8.24 -7.33 18.65
CA LYS A 323 8.82 -6.42 17.63
C LYS A 323 10.34 -6.47 17.50
N ALA A 324 11.06 -6.52 18.62
CA ALA A 324 12.52 -6.55 18.60
C ALA A 324 13.09 -7.85 17.98
N CYS A 325 12.43 -9.01 18.17
CA CYS A 325 12.81 -10.26 17.49
C CYS A 325 12.49 -10.22 15.98
N ILE A 326 11.56 -9.39 15.52
CA ILE A 326 11.35 -9.19 14.07
C ILE A 326 12.56 -8.44 13.50
N ALA A 327 12.91 -7.31 14.14
CA ALA A 327 13.97 -6.42 13.70
C ALA A 327 15.38 -7.02 13.82
N TYR A 328 15.61 -7.81 14.86
CA TYR A 328 16.88 -8.42 15.18
C TYR A 328 16.68 -9.94 15.32
N PRO A 329 16.95 -10.74 14.26
CA PRO A 329 16.84 -12.19 14.33
C PRO A 329 17.67 -12.79 15.48
N ASP A 330 18.85 -12.22 15.72
CA ASP A 330 19.82 -12.54 16.76
C ASP A 330 19.60 -11.73 18.06
N TRP A 331 18.39 -11.22 18.32
CA TRP A 331 18.10 -10.34 19.46
C TRP A 331 18.63 -10.88 20.81
N ALA A 332 18.46 -12.17 21.06
CA ALA A 332 18.90 -12.78 22.31
C ALA A 332 20.43 -12.76 22.46
N ASP A 333 21.18 -12.97 21.38
CA ASP A 333 22.65 -12.89 21.37
C ASP A 333 23.11 -11.47 21.68
N ARG A 334 22.53 -10.48 20.98
CA ARG A 334 22.80 -9.05 21.21
C ARG A 334 22.56 -8.64 22.66
N VAL A 335 21.46 -9.11 23.27
CA VAL A 335 21.16 -8.84 24.68
C VAL A 335 22.12 -9.54 25.64
N ILE A 336 22.55 -10.76 25.33
CA ILE A 336 23.57 -11.48 26.10
C ILE A 336 24.89 -10.69 26.09
N ASP A 337 25.24 -10.14 24.93
CA ASP A 337 26.47 -9.36 24.70
C ASP A 337 26.38 -7.91 25.24
N ASN A 338 25.21 -7.49 25.73
CA ASN A 338 24.89 -6.13 26.22
C ASN A 338 24.90 -5.05 25.12
N ASP A 339 24.55 -5.41 23.90
CA ASP A 339 24.26 -4.42 22.86
C ASP A 339 23.07 -3.55 23.27
N ARG A 340 23.14 -2.27 22.89
CA ARG A 340 22.03 -1.33 23.01
C ARG A 340 21.35 -1.21 21.65
N LEU A 341 20.07 -1.54 21.60
CA LEU A 341 19.26 -1.60 20.38
C LEU A 341 18.26 -0.45 20.33
N GLU A 342 18.08 0.09 19.13
CA GLU A 342 16.98 1.00 18.80
C GLU A 342 15.95 0.26 17.95
N LEU A 343 14.67 0.30 18.27
CA LEU A 343 13.71 -0.51 17.52
C LEU A 343 13.45 0.04 16.11
N PHE A 344 14.16 -0.51 15.12
CA PHE A 344 13.94 -0.27 13.70
C PHE A 344 14.48 -1.40 12.82
N ILE A 345 14.07 -1.39 11.56
CA ILE A 345 14.52 -2.32 10.53
C ILE A 345 15.05 -1.52 9.35
N ASP A 346 16.29 -1.73 8.95
CA ASP A 346 16.82 -1.11 7.74
C ASP A 346 16.02 -1.61 6.51
N SER A 347 15.49 -0.68 5.73
CA SER A 347 14.66 -0.92 4.54
C SER A 347 15.37 -1.78 3.48
N THR A 348 16.71 -1.81 3.50
CA THR A 348 17.54 -2.60 2.59
C THR A 348 17.82 -4.03 3.09
N GLN A 349 17.49 -4.34 4.34
CA GLN A 349 17.93 -5.56 5.00
C GLN A 349 16.85 -6.66 5.09
N ARG A 350 15.69 -6.52 4.43
CA ARG A 350 14.59 -7.50 4.53
C ARG A 350 15.05 -8.95 4.32
N GLU A 351 15.76 -9.20 3.22
CA GLU A 351 16.23 -10.54 2.85
C GLU A 351 17.29 -11.06 3.82
N ALA A 352 18.23 -10.19 4.22
CA ALA A 352 19.28 -10.52 5.17
C ALA A 352 18.73 -10.86 6.57
N LEU A 353 17.60 -10.26 6.96
CA LEU A 353 16.91 -10.50 8.23
C LEU A 353 15.88 -11.64 8.15
N ASN A 354 15.76 -12.29 6.99
CA ASN A 354 14.80 -13.35 6.68
C ASN A 354 13.36 -12.97 7.08
N ILE A 355 12.94 -11.73 6.81
CA ILE A 355 11.58 -11.26 7.12
C ILE A 355 10.67 -11.58 5.92
N PRO A 356 9.62 -12.40 6.11
CA PRO A 356 8.73 -12.75 5.03
C PRO A 356 8.06 -11.55 4.37
N GLU A 357 7.89 -11.56 3.04
CA GLU A 357 7.27 -10.43 2.33
C GLU A 357 5.88 -10.05 2.88
N PRO A 358 4.95 -10.98 3.19
CA PRO A 358 3.67 -10.62 3.80
C PRO A 358 3.81 -9.93 5.16
N LEU A 359 4.80 -10.34 5.97
CA LEU A 359 5.09 -9.73 7.27
C LEU A 359 5.73 -8.35 7.08
N TRP A 360 6.63 -8.19 6.10
CA TRP A 360 7.28 -6.92 5.75
C TRP A 360 6.26 -5.84 5.39
N ARG A 361 5.19 -6.23 4.68
CA ARG A 361 4.07 -5.34 4.30
C ARG A 361 3.01 -5.18 5.39
N PHE A 362 3.15 -5.87 6.51
CA PHE A 362 2.19 -5.78 7.61
C PHE A 362 2.40 -4.47 8.35
N SER A 363 1.32 -3.75 8.67
CA SER A 363 1.39 -2.38 9.23
C SER A 363 2.26 -2.27 10.49
N LEU A 364 2.33 -3.32 11.30
CA LEU A 364 3.19 -3.40 12.48
C LEU A 364 4.69 -3.31 12.14
N VAL A 365 5.11 -3.98 11.06
CA VAL A 365 6.51 -4.08 10.61
C VAL A 365 6.84 -2.91 9.72
N ASP A 366 5.92 -2.54 8.83
CA ASP A 366 6.00 -1.32 8.01
C ASP A 366 6.35 -0.10 8.88
N ALA A 367 5.71 0.02 10.06
CA ALA A 367 5.99 1.09 11.01
C ALA A 367 7.39 1.05 11.68
N MET A 368 8.14 -0.05 11.56
CA MET A 368 9.51 -0.18 12.07
C MET A 368 10.58 0.00 10.98
N ILE A 369 10.20 -0.06 9.70
CA ILE A 369 11.14 0.05 8.60
C ILE A 369 11.63 1.50 8.51
N ARG A 370 12.95 1.66 8.51
CA ARG A 370 13.65 2.93 8.36
C ARG A 370 14.65 2.81 7.23
N ASP A 371 14.81 3.87 6.47
CA ASP A 371 15.92 3.98 5.53
C ASP A 371 17.12 4.63 6.23
N VAL A 372 18.13 3.82 6.56
CA VAL A 372 19.35 4.27 7.25
C VAL A 372 20.49 4.64 6.29
N SER A 373 20.23 4.67 4.98
CA SER A 373 21.18 5.20 4.01
C SER A 373 21.31 6.74 4.05
N THR A 374 20.54 7.42 4.90
CA THR A 374 20.42 8.88 5.01
C THR A 374 21.57 9.51 5.81
N GLY A 375 22.66 9.86 5.13
CA GLY A 375 23.78 10.63 5.71
C GLY A 375 23.67 12.16 5.54
N GLY A 376 22.62 12.67 4.87
CA GLY A 376 22.71 13.98 4.21
C GLY A 376 22.02 15.19 4.85
N ARG A 377 20.92 15.06 5.61
CA ARG A 377 20.12 16.23 6.03
C ARG A 377 20.21 16.49 7.53
N LYS A 378 20.77 17.65 7.88
CA LYS A 378 20.80 18.16 9.27
C LYS A 378 19.76 19.27 9.46
N TYR A 379 18.88 19.08 10.44
CA TYR A 379 17.86 20.02 10.86
C TYR A 379 18.30 20.74 12.15
N LYS A 380 17.67 21.86 12.45
CA LYS A 380 17.76 22.46 13.78
C LYS A 380 16.65 21.87 14.65
N ALA A 381 17.03 21.32 15.79
CA ALA A 381 16.08 20.74 16.72
C ALA A 381 15.12 21.82 17.26
N GLY A 382 13.83 21.53 17.28
CA GLY A 382 12.81 22.49 17.69
C GLY A 382 11.39 22.08 17.32
N VAL A 383 10.41 22.87 17.76
CA VAL A 383 9.01 22.73 17.38
C VAL A 383 8.66 23.85 16.41
N TYR A 384 8.20 23.46 15.22
CA TYR A 384 7.86 24.36 14.13
C TYR A 384 6.35 24.38 13.95
N GLN A 385 5.76 25.57 14.04
CA GLN A 385 4.31 25.78 13.97
C GLN A 385 3.90 26.22 12.57
N GLU A 386 3.03 25.43 11.94
CA GLU A 386 2.57 25.66 10.59
C GLU A 386 1.06 25.79 10.53
N LYS A 387 0.60 26.89 9.93
CA LYS A 387 -0.82 27.12 9.63
C LYS A 387 -1.08 26.73 8.19
N VAL A 388 -2.04 25.82 8.01
CA VAL A 388 -2.46 25.39 6.68
C VAL A 388 -3.91 25.74 6.47
N GLU A 389 -4.15 26.55 5.43
CA GLU A 389 -5.49 26.85 4.93
C GLU A 389 -5.69 26.07 3.62
N ALA A 390 -6.62 25.12 3.63
CA ALA A 390 -7.01 24.35 2.46
C ALA A 390 -8.54 24.39 2.32
N GLU A 391 -9.03 25.17 1.35
CA GLU A 391 -10.47 25.42 1.16
C GLU A 391 -11.15 25.94 2.45
N ALA A 392 -12.07 25.16 3.04
CA ALA A 392 -12.78 25.51 4.28
C ALA A 392 -12.06 25.05 5.57
N LEU A 393 -10.92 24.35 5.45
CA LEU A 393 -10.17 23.80 6.58
C LEU A 393 -9.04 24.75 7.00
N LYS A 394 -8.99 25.07 8.30
CA LYS A 394 -7.90 25.80 8.95
C LYS A 394 -7.27 24.89 9.99
N LEU A 395 -6.03 24.48 9.75
CA LEU A 395 -5.31 23.55 10.62
C LEU A 395 -4.05 24.22 11.17
N GLN A 396 -3.80 24.00 12.45
CA GLN A 396 -2.57 24.42 13.12
C GLN A 396 -1.80 23.17 13.53
N ILE A 397 -0.67 22.94 12.87
CA ILE A 397 0.16 21.74 12.99
C ILE A 397 1.48 22.12 13.66
N ASN A 398 1.84 21.41 14.71
CA ASN A 398 3.16 21.46 15.32
C ASN A 398 4.00 20.30 14.78
N VAL A 399 5.18 20.59 14.24
CA VAL A 399 6.14 19.59 13.77
C VAL A 399 7.37 19.68 14.65
N THR A 400 7.65 18.62 15.39
CA THR A 400 8.84 18.54 16.26
C THR A 400 9.95 17.86 15.48
N LEU A 401 11.09 18.54 15.38
CA LEU A 401 12.28 18.06 14.70
C LEU A 401 13.42 17.88 15.70
N ASP A 402 14.21 16.83 15.50
CA ASP A 402 15.56 16.67 16.05
C ASP A 402 16.58 16.97 14.93
N THR A 403 17.87 16.84 15.20
CA THR A 403 18.94 17.21 14.26
C THR A 403 18.96 16.43 12.95
N ASP A 404 18.24 15.30 12.85
CA ASP A 404 18.24 14.41 11.69
C ASP A 404 16.84 13.85 11.33
N ARG A 405 15.77 14.24 12.04
CA ARG A 405 14.43 13.64 11.85
C ARG A 405 13.26 14.48 12.37
N ILE A 406 12.06 14.11 11.92
CA ILE A 406 10.78 14.43 12.53
C ILE A 406 10.54 13.48 13.70
N THR A 407 10.42 14.00 14.92
CA THR A 407 10.15 13.20 16.12
C THR A 407 8.68 13.19 16.50
N ASP A 408 7.93 14.23 16.14
CA ASP A 408 6.50 14.29 16.36
C ASP A 408 5.80 15.24 15.38
N ILE A 409 4.53 14.98 15.12
CA ILE A 409 3.62 15.88 14.41
C ILE A 409 2.34 15.90 15.23
N SER A 410 1.90 17.06 15.70
CA SER A 410 0.66 17.18 16.49
C SER A 410 -0.25 18.26 15.92
N LEU A 411 -1.55 18.07 16.11
CA LEU A 411 -2.58 18.98 15.70
C LEU A 411 -3.09 19.74 16.92
N GLU A 412 -3.21 21.07 16.83
CA GLU A 412 -3.89 21.82 17.87
C GLU A 412 -5.41 21.56 17.82
N PRO A 413 -6.06 21.27 18.97
CA PRO A 413 -7.49 20.99 19.00
C PRO A 413 -8.33 22.19 18.55
N ASP A 414 -9.22 21.97 17.57
CA ASP A 414 -10.25 22.92 17.12
C ASP A 414 -11.64 22.24 17.18
N ALA A 415 -12.65 22.98 17.67
CA ALA A 415 -14.03 22.51 17.85
C ALA A 415 -14.77 22.19 16.54
N THR A 416 -14.19 22.50 15.39
CA THR A 416 -14.73 22.24 14.05
C THR A 416 -14.25 20.92 13.41
N LEU A 417 -13.34 20.20 14.07
CA LEU A 417 -12.76 18.95 13.55
C LEU A 417 -13.65 17.75 13.88
N ASP A 418 -14.01 16.96 12.87
CA ASP A 418 -14.78 15.73 13.03
C ASP A 418 -13.89 14.49 13.31
N VAL A 419 -14.55 13.38 13.66
CA VAL A 419 -13.90 12.10 14.01
C VAL A 419 -13.17 11.49 12.79
N ASP A 420 -13.71 11.71 11.59
CA ASP A 420 -13.13 11.20 10.33
C ASP A 420 -11.81 11.92 10.00
N PHE A 421 -11.74 13.22 10.27
CA PHE A 421 -10.52 14.03 10.14
C PHE A 421 -9.43 13.58 11.13
N THR A 422 -9.80 13.36 12.39
CA THR A 422 -8.84 12.95 13.43
C THR A 422 -8.20 11.59 13.11
N THR A 423 -9.01 10.65 12.59
CA THR A 423 -8.54 9.33 12.16
C THR A 423 -7.59 9.42 10.96
N THR A 424 -7.92 10.28 9.99
CA THR A 424 -7.09 10.57 8.82
C THR A 424 -5.75 11.20 9.22
N PHE A 425 -5.79 12.18 10.12
CA PHE A 425 -4.60 12.84 10.65
C PHE A 425 -3.66 11.84 11.34
N GLU A 426 -4.16 11.01 12.25
CA GLU A 426 -3.31 10.02 12.95
C GLU A 426 -2.67 9.01 12.00
N SER A 427 -3.40 8.59 10.96
CA SER A 427 -2.87 7.69 9.94
C SER A 427 -1.75 8.34 9.11
N LEU A 428 -1.93 9.58 8.65
CA LEU A 428 -0.87 10.31 7.93
C LEU A 428 0.31 10.69 8.82
N ARG A 429 0.04 11.16 10.04
CA ARG A 429 1.06 11.42 11.07
C ARG A 429 1.92 10.19 11.26
N THR A 430 1.29 9.03 11.44
CA THR A 430 2.00 7.76 11.57
C THR A 430 2.86 7.48 10.33
N ARG A 431 2.29 7.60 9.11
CA ARG A 431 3.04 7.40 7.86
C ARG A 431 4.25 8.34 7.76
N MET A 432 4.10 9.62 8.10
CA MET A 432 5.16 10.62 8.00
C MET A 432 6.26 10.42 9.04
N LEU A 433 5.89 10.06 10.27
CA LEU A 433 6.84 9.73 11.33
C LEU A 433 7.61 8.45 10.99
N VAL A 434 6.93 7.45 10.42
CA VAL A 434 7.56 6.21 9.94
C VAL A 434 8.51 6.49 8.77
N ALA A 435 8.04 7.24 7.76
CA ALA A 435 8.84 7.58 6.59
C ALA A 435 9.92 8.64 6.86
N ASN A 436 9.90 9.28 8.03
CA ASN A 436 10.66 10.48 8.36
C ASN A 436 10.62 11.54 7.24
N SER A 437 9.46 11.68 6.61
CA SER A 437 9.31 12.43 5.36
C SER A 437 7.88 12.90 5.19
N PRO A 438 7.66 14.12 4.67
CA PRO A 438 6.34 14.57 4.26
C PRO A 438 5.85 13.87 2.99
N HIS A 439 6.70 13.12 2.28
CA HIS A 439 6.39 12.53 0.98
C HIS A 439 5.79 11.12 1.12
N VAL A 440 4.61 11.03 1.74
CA VAL A 440 3.88 9.77 1.93
C VAL A 440 2.62 9.71 1.06
N ASP A 441 2.07 8.52 0.84
CA ASP A 441 0.82 8.36 0.10
C ASP A 441 -0.35 9.08 0.79
N ALA A 442 -1.16 9.78 0.00
CA ALA A 442 -2.41 10.36 0.47
C ALA A 442 -3.38 9.25 0.91
N ILE A 443 -4.29 9.58 1.83
CA ILE A 443 -5.39 8.68 2.17
C ILE A 443 -6.50 8.85 1.11
N THR A 444 -6.89 7.73 0.49
CA THR A 444 -8.01 7.69 -0.47
C THR A 444 -9.28 8.24 0.17
N GLY A 445 -9.92 9.21 -0.48
CA GLY A 445 -11.11 9.89 0.06
C GLY A 445 -10.81 11.09 0.97
N ALA A 446 -9.56 11.27 1.38
CA ALA A 446 -9.09 12.35 2.26
C ALA A 446 -7.89 13.10 1.66
N THR A 447 -7.87 13.24 0.33
CA THR A 447 -6.72 13.77 -0.41
C THR A 447 -6.40 15.20 0.00
N THR A 448 -7.39 16.11 0.06
CA THR A 448 -7.15 17.52 0.43
C THR A 448 -6.52 17.66 1.81
N GLN A 449 -6.99 16.88 2.79
CA GLN A 449 -6.47 16.88 4.16
C GLN A 449 -5.05 16.27 4.21
N SER A 450 -4.83 15.22 3.43
CA SER A 450 -3.51 14.61 3.26
C SER A 450 -2.49 15.62 2.76
N GLU A 451 -2.84 16.37 1.72
CA GLU A 451 -1.93 17.36 1.14
C GLU A 451 -1.70 18.55 2.07
N ALA A 452 -2.72 18.98 2.81
CA ALA A 452 -2.57 20.04 3.81
C ALA A 452 -1.52 19.66 4.88
N LEU A 453 -1.57 18.43 5.40
CA LEU A 453 -0.61 17.98 6.40
C LEU A 453 0.81 17.83 5.82
N LYS A 454 0.95 17.24 4.62
CA LYS A 454 2.27 17.10 3.96
C LYS A 454 2.93 18.45 3.73
N LYS A 455 2.12 19.45 3.37
CA LYS A 455 2.56 20.84 3.21
C LYS A 455 3.07 21.43 4.54
N ALA A 456 2.34 21.26 5.64
CA ALA A 456 2.79 21.69 6.96
C ALA A 456 4.17 21.08 7.32
N VAL A 457 4.31 19.77 7.17
CA VAL A 457 5.55 19.07 7.50
C VAL A 457 6.71 19.49 6.60
N SER A 458 6.47 19.67 5.30
CA SER A 458 7.48 20.16 4.36
C SER A 458 7.99 21.56 4.70
N ARG A 459 7.09 22.45 5.12
CA ARG A 459 7.46 23.81 5.55
C ARG A 459 8.29 23.81 6.82
N ALA A 460 7.88 23.06 7.83
CA ALA A 460 8.64 22.90 9.07
C ALA A 460 10.08 22.43 8.82
N LEU A 461 10.26 21.41 7.97
CA LEU A 461 11.58 20.90 7.58
C LEU A 461 12.41 21.96 6.85
N THR A 462 11.80 22.73 5.95
CA THR A 462 12.47 23.80 5.20
C THR A 462 12.93 24.93 6.13
N THR A 463 12.04 25.38 7.02
CA THR A 463 12.34 26.41 8.02
C THR A 463 13.47 25.97 8.94
N SER A 464 13.39 24.74 9.46
CA SER A 464 14.43 24.17 10.32
C SER A 464 15.78 24.03 9.63
N SER A 465 15.79 23.57 8.37
CA SER A 465 17.01 23.49 7.58
C SER A 465 17.66 24.86 7.36
N LYS A 466 16.86 25.89 7.02
CA LYS A 466 17.36 27.28 6.90
C LYS A 466 17.96 27.78 8.21
N GLU A 467 17.29 27.54 9.34
CA GLU A 467 17.81 27.94 10.66
C GLU A 467 19.09 27.19 11.04
N HIS A 468 19.20 25.90 10.73
CA HIS A 468 20.42 25.11 10.95
C HIS A 468 21.61 25.69 10.18
N VAL A 469 21.40 26.05 8.91
CA VAL A 469 22.43 26.67 8.07
C VAL A 469 22.89 28.01 8.67
N ILE A 470 21.96 28.85 9.14
CA ILE A 470 22.28 30.13 9.78
C ILE A 470 23.10 29.90 11.07
N GLU A 471 22.68 28.95 11.91
CA GLU A 471 23.36 28.63 13.18
C GLU A 471 24.76 28.06 12.96
N ALA A 472 24.96 27.28 11.90
CA ALA A 472 26.27 26.80 11.46
C ALA A 472 27.16 27.89 10.82
N GLY A 473 26.71 29.15 10.79
CA GLY A 473 27.44 30.29 10.20
C GLY A 473 27.37 30.33 8.66
N GLY A 474 26.48 29.56 8.04
CA GLY A 474 26.24 29.53 6.61
C GLY A 474 25.24 30.61 6.16
N ASN A 475 25.24 30.90 4.86
CA ASN A 475 24.26 31.78 4.24
C ASN A 475 23.18 30.93 3.55
N PRO A 476 21.92 30.89 4.04
CA PRO A 476 20.83 30.16 3.38
C PRO A 476 20.43 30.75 2.01
N GLN A 477 20.92 31.95 1.69
CA GLN A 477 20.79 32.60 0.37
C GLN A 477 22.03 32.40 -0.50
N ALA A 478 22.96 31.51 -0.12
CA ALA A 478 24.08 31.16 -0.99
C ALA A 478 23.58 30.53 -2.30
N PRO A 479 24.18 30.86 -3.45
CA PRO A 479 23.81 30.25 -4.72
C PRO A 479 23.98 28.72 -4.65
N GLN A 480 22.92 28.00 -4.96
CA GLN A 480 22.94 26.54 -4.99
C GLN A 480 23.44 26.07 -6.36
N HIS A 481 24.42 25.17 -6.36
CA HIS A 481 24.98 24.60 -7.57
C HIS A 481 24.56 23.14 -7.72
N TYR A 482 24.04 22.82 -8.90
CA TYR A 482 23.66 21.49 -9.36
C TYR A 482 24.32 21.23 -10.72
N ASP A 483 24.44 19.97 -11.10
CA ASP A 483 24.84 19.61 -12.46
C ASP A 483 23.63 19.67 -13.40
N VAL A 484 22.49 19.17 -12.91
CA VAL A 484 21.23 19.08 -13.64
C VAL A 484 20.09 19.62 -12.77
N VAL A 485 19.26 20.51 -13.33
CA VAL A 485 17.97 20.89 -12.73
C VAL A 485 16.82 20.37 -13.59
N VAL A 486 15.91 19.61 -12.99
CA VAL A 486 14.72 19.07 -13.63
C VAL A 486 13.50 19.92 -13.26
N ILE A 487 12.76 20.40 -14.25
CA ILE A 487 11.58 21.25 -14.06
C ILE A 487 10.32 20.42 -14.28
N GLY A 488 9.60 20.14 -13.20
CA GLY A 488 8.39 19.31 -13.16
C GLY A 488 8.66 17.92 -12.59
N SER A 489 7.75 17.46 -11.71
CA SER A 489 7.87 16.20 -10.98
C SER A 489 6.86 15.13 -11.45
N GLY A 490 6.44 15.21 -12.71
CA GLY A 490 5.71 14.10 -13.37
C GLY A 490 6.64 12.91 -13.64
N GLY A 491 6.10 11.80 -14.14
CA GLY A 491 6.89 10.58 -14.36
C GLY A 491 8.13 10.79 -15.24
N GLY A 492 8.08 11.70 -16.21
CA GLY A 492 9.23 12.01 -17.06
C GLY A 492 10.31 12.81 -16.34
N GLY A 493 9.94 13.72 -15.45
CA GLY A 493 10.89 14.46 -14.61
C GLY A 493 11.53 13.55 -13.57
N LEU A 494 10.73 12.70 -12.91
CA LEU A 494 11.25 11.74 -11.93
C LEU A 494 12.19 10.73 -12.61
N ALA A 495 11.82 10.15 -13.75
CA ALA A 495 12.69 9.25 -14.51
C ALA A 495 13.99 9.93 -14.95
N ALA A 496 13.91 11.18 -15.43
CA ALA A 496 15.09 11.96 -15.81
C ALA A 496 16.01 12.24 -14.63
N ALA A 497 15.46 12.60 -13.47
CA ALA A 497 16.26 12.87 -12.28
C ALA A 497 16.94 11.61 -11.74
N ILE A 498 16.23 10.48 -11.70
CA ILE A 498 16.79 9.18 -11.32
C ILE A 498 17.94 8.82 -12.27
N GLN A 499 17.71 8.85 -13.58
CA GLN A 499 18.75 8.49 -14.54
C GLN A 499 19.95 9.44 -14.46
N ALA A 500 19.73 10.76 -14.36
CA ALA A 500 20.83 11.73 -14.24
C ALA A 500 21.68 11.48 -12.97
N SER A 501 21.02 11.15 -11.86
CA SER A 501 21.71 10.77 -10.61
C SER A 501 22.50 9.47 -10.75
N GLU A 502 21.98 8.48 -11.48
CA GLU A 502 22.71 7.23 -11.77
C GLU A 502 23.96 7.44 -12.63
N GLU A 503 23.96 8.45 -13.51
CA GLU A 503 25.17 8.86 -14.24
C GLU A 503 26.16 9.67 -13.36
N GLY A 504 25.81 9.93 -12.10
CA GLY A 504 26.67 10.60 -11.11
C GLY A 504 26.47 12.12 -11.00
N ALA A 505 25.44 12.68 -11.66
CA ALA A 505 25.16 14.12 -11.56
C ALA A 505 24.49 14.48 -10.23
N LYS A 506 24.80 15.67 -9.70
CA LYS A 506 24.02 16.28 -8.61
C LYS A 506 22.75 16.91 -9.16
N VAL A 507 21.59 16.41 -8.75
CA VAL A 507 20.29 16.76 -9.32
C VAL A 507 19.37 17.46 -8.32
N ALA A 508 18.61 18.44 -8.80
CA ALA A 508 17.43 18.96 -8.11
C ALA A 508 16.20 18.93 -9.03
N ILE A 509 15.03 18.69 -8.44
CA ILE A 509 13.72 18.78 -9.09
C ILE A 509 13.00 20.02 -8.57
N VAL A 510 12.41 20.80 -9.47
CA VAL A 510 11.57 21.95 -9.15
C VAL A 510 10.13 21.66 -9.56
N GLU A 511 9.19 21.76 -8.62
CA GLU A 511 7.76 21.51 -8.83
C GLU A 511 6.93 22.66 -8.27
N LYS A 512 6.09 23.24 -9.13
CA LYS A 512 5.24 24.38 -8.76
C LYS A 512 4.06 23.98 -7.90
N MET A 513 3.63 22.73 -7.98
CA MET A 513 2.51 22.21 -7.20
C MET A 513 3.00 21.80 -5.80
N PRO A 514 2.10 21.73 -4.80
CA PRO A 514 2.43 21.19 -3.48
C PRO A 514 2.67 19.68 -3.48
N THR A 515 2.54 19.01 -4.62
CA THR A 515 2.57 17.55 -4.71
C THR A 515 3.34 17.07 -5.93
N ILE A 516 3.97 15.91 -5.78
CA ILE A 516 4.64 15.20 -6.88
C ILE A 516 3.61 14.50 -7.77
N GLY A 517 3.94 14.38 -9.07
CA GLY A 517 3.33 13.40 -9.96
C GLY A 517 2.50 13.96 -11.11
N GLY A 518 2.08 15.23 -11.05
CA GLY A 518 1.38 15.91 -12.15
C GLY A 518 0.20 15.10 -12.73
N ASN A 519 0.09 15.03 -14.05
CA ASN A 519 -0.88 14.13 -14.70
C ASN A 519 -0.52 12.65 -14.63
N THR A 520 0.75 12.30 -14.42
CA THR A 520 1.19 10.91 -14.40
C THR A 520 0.47 10.12 -13.31
N ILE A 521 0.25 10.70 -12.13
CA ILE A 521 -0.47 10.04 -11.03
C ILE A 521 -1.92 9.65 -11.40
N LYS A 522 -2.53 10.36 -12.37
CA LYS A 522 -3.89 10.11 -12.86
C LYS A 522 -3.95 9.05 -13.97
N ALA A 523 -2.82 8.49 -14.41
CA ALA A 523 -2.80 7.46 -15.43
C ALA A 523 -3.41 6.15 -14.89
N SER A 524 -4.33 5.55 -15.64
CA SER A 524 -5.10 4.39 -15.17
C SER A 524 -4.72 3.06 -15.83
N VAL A 525 -4.42 3.05 -17.13
CA VAL A 525 -4.35 1.80 -17.90
C VAL A 525 -2.99 1.10 -17.83
N GLY A 526 -1.95 1.72 -18.39
CA GLY A 526 -0.63 1.07 -18.49
C GLY A 526 0.31 1.77 -19.47
N MET A 527 1.43 1.12 -19.75
CA MET A 527 2.54 1.56 -20.59
C MET A 527 2.70 0.64 -21.80
N ASN A 528 2.71 1.17 -23.02
CA ASN A 528 2.88 0.32 -24.21
C ASN A 528 4.36 -0.02 -24.46
N ALA A 529 4.63 -1.29 -24.74
CA ALA A 529 5.92 -1.77 -25.23
C ALA A 529 5.74 -3.08 -26.02
N ALA A 530 6.57 -3.31 -27.03
CA ALA A 530 6.52 -4.51 -27.87
C ALA A 530 7.84 -5.29 -27.80
N GLU A 531 7.79 -6.63 -27.85
CA GLU A 531 8.93 -7.55 -27.70
C GLU A 531 9.50 -7.63 -26.27
N THR A 532 8.68 -7.39 -25.25
CA THR A 532 9.13 -7.42 -23.84
C THR A 532 9.25 -8.85 -23.28
N ARG A 533 10.00 -9.03 -22.18
CA ARG A 533 10.07 -10.34 -21.51
C ARG A 533 8.71 -10.82 -21.00
N PHE A 534 7.86 -9.90 -20.55
CA PHE A 534 6.54 -10.25 -20.02
C PHE A 534 5.55 -10.66 -21.12
N GLN A 535 5.65 -10.09 -22.33
CA GLN A 535 4.91 -10.58 -23.49
C GLN A 535 5.31 -12.02 -23.81
N LYS A 536 6.62 -12.31 -23.83
CA LYS A 536 7.14 -13.68 -24.06
C LYS A 536 6.63 -14.67 -23.01
N LEU A 537 6.63 -14.29 -21.72
CA LEU A 537 6.11 -15.13 -20.63
C LEU A 537 4.61 -15.43 -20.75
N LYS A 538 3.83 -14.52 -21.36
CA LYS A 538 2.39 -14.70 -21.61
C LYS A 538 2.09 -15.32 -22.99
N GLY A 539 3.10 -15.68 -23.77
CA GLY A 539 2.93 -16.23 -25.12
C GLY A 539 2.37 -15.22 -26.13
N ILE A 540 2.57 -13.92 -25.91
CA ILE A 540 2.13 -12.85 -26.81
C ILE A 540 3.24 -12.60 -27.83
N GLU A 541 2.95 -12.85 -29.10
CA GLU A 541 3.83 -12.55 -30.23
C GLU A 541 3.51 -11.15 -30.77
N ASP A 542 4.38 -10.18 -30.50
CA ASP A 542 4.29 -8.80 -30.98
C ASP A 542 5.60 -8.40 -31.67
N SER A 543 5.62 -7.28 -32.38
CA SER A 543 6.85 -6.75 -32.99
C SER A 543 6.95 -5.23 -32.89
N LYS A 544 8.18 -4.72 -32.82
CA LYS A 544 8.44 -3.28 -32.88
C LYS A 544 7.92 -2.66 -34.18
N GLU A 545 8.07 -3.34 -35.31
CA GLU A 545 7.54 -2.83 -36.59
C GLU A 545 6.02 -2.71 -36.60
N LEU A 546 5.30 -3.69 -36.04
CA LEU A 546 3.85 -3.57 -35.91
C LEU A 546 3.47 -2.39 -35.02
N PHE A 547 4.12 -2.26 -33.86
CA PHE A 547 3.87 -1.15 -32.93
C PHE A 547 4.16 0.23 -33.57
N PHE A 548 5.25 0.34 -34.34
CA PHE A 548 5.58 1.54 -35.11
C PHE A 548 4.49 1.89 -36.12
N ASN A 549 4.10 0.92 -36.96
CA ASN A 549 3.11 1.15 -38.02
C ASN A 549 1.73 1.51 -37.45
N GLU A 550 1.30 0.85 -36.38
CA GLU A 550 0.03 1.16 -35.72
C GLU A 550 0.06 2.54 -35.05
N THR A 551 1.16 2.91 -34.41
CA THR A 551 1.31 4.24 -33.81
C THR A 551 1.36 5.33 -34.89
N LEU A 552 2.08 5.11 -35.99
CA LEU A 552 2.15 6.05 -37.11
C LEU A 552 0.77 6.25 -37.77
N LYS A 553 0.05 5.15 -38.01
CA LYS A 553 -1.33 5.18 -38.51
C LYS A 553 -2.25 5.92 -37.53
N GLY A 554 -2.13 5.61 -36.24
CA GLY A 554 -2.87 6.24 -35.15
C GLY A 554 -2.68 7.74 -35.05
N GLY A 555 -1.45 8.21 -35.26
CA GLY A 555 -1.07 9.63 -35.31
C GLY A 555 -1.30 10.30 -36.67
N LYS A 556 -2.04 9.65 -37.58
CA LYS A 556 -2.37 10.13 -38.94
C LYS A 556 -1.13 10.46 -39.79
N CYS A 557 -0.06 9.69 -39.60
CA CYS A 557 1.23 9.87 -40.26
C CYS A 557 1.89 11.25 -40.04
N LYS A 558 1.44 12.03 -39.04
CA LYS A 558 2.06 13.31 -38.66
C LYS A 558 3.23 13.15 -37.69
N ASN A 559 3.41 11.97 -37.11
CA ASN A 559 4.51 11.70 -36.19
C ASN A 559 5.86 12.00 -36.88
N ASN A 560 6.79 12.58 -36.14
CA ASN A 560 8.19 12.57 -36.52
C ASN A 560 8.68 11.12 -36.47
N GLN A 561 8.98 10.55 -37.64
CA GLN A 561 9.29 9.13 -37.76
C GLN A 561 10.61 8.73 -37.06
N GLN A 562 11.58 9.65 -36.94
CA GLN A 562 12.82 9.38 -36.20
C GLN A 562 12.54 9.29 -34.69
N LEU A 563 11.78 10.24 -34.14
CA LEU A 563 11.36 10.20 -32.74
C LEU A 563 10.47 9.00 -32.45
N LEU A 564 9.53 8.67 -33.35
CA LEU A 564 8.66 7.50 -33.21
C LEU A 564 9.46 6.20 -33.24
N ARG A 565 10.49 6.11 -34.10
CA ARG A 565 11.38 4.95 -34.14
C ARG A 565 12.13 4.79 -32.82
N GLN A 566 12.73 5.88 -32.33
CA GLN A 566 13.39 5.90 -31.02
C GLN A 566 12.45 5.48 -29.89
N PHE A 567 11.22 6.01 -29.88
CA PHE A 567 10.18 5.64 -28.92
C PHE A 567 9.88 4.14 -28.92
N VAL A 568 9.64 3.54 -30.09
CA VAL A 568 9.33 2.10 -30.19
C VAL A 568 10.53 1.24 -29.81
N ASP A 569 11.73 1.62 -30.25
CA ASP A 569 12.92 0.81 -30.04
C ASP A 569 13.34 0.74 -28.57
N GLN A 570 13.15 1.83 -27.82
CA GLN A 570 13.49 1.97 -26.40
C GLN A 570 12.40 1.46 -25.44
N ALA A 571 11.16 1.29 -25.89
CA ALA A 571 10.04 0.93 -25.01
C ALA A 571 10.27 -0.36 -24.18
N PRO A 572 10.89 -1.43 -24.70
CA PRO A 572 11.17 -2.63 -23.90
C PRO A 572 12.22 -2.39 -22.82
N GLU A 573 13.28 -1.64 -23.13
CA GLU A 573 14.32 -1.32 -22.15
C GLU A 573 13.75 -0.43 -21.03
N ALA A 574 12.81 0.46 -21.34
CA ALA A 574 12.13 1.25 -20.32
C ALA A 574 11.28 0.39 -19.36
N ILE A 575 10.67 -0.72 -19.83
CA ILE A 575 10.00 -1.70 -18.97
C ILE A 575 11.01 -2.42 -18.06
N GLU A 576 12.16 -2.80 -18.59
CA GLU A 576 13.23 -3.43 -17.81
C GLU A 576 13.86 -2.45 -16.80
N TRP A 577 14.03 -1.19 -17.19
CA TRP A 577 14.51 -0.12 -16.31
C TRP A 577 13.57 0.05 -15.11
N LEU A 578 12.25 0.15 -15.35
CA LEU A 578 11.26 0.21 -14.26
C LEU A 578 11.34 -1.02 -13.35
N ALA A 579 11.46 -2.22 -13.91
CA ALA A 579 11.58 -3.45 -13.12
C ALA A 579 12.86 -3.48 -12.26
N ARG A 580 13.99 -2.95 -12.75
CA ARG A 580 15.23 -2.80 -11.97
C ARG A 580 15.10 -1.83 -10.79
N HIS A 581 14.07 -0.98 -10.80
CA HIS A 581 13.77 0.03 -9.80
C HIS A 581 12.60 -0.38 -8.87
N ASP A 582 12.30 -1.69 -8.80
CA ASP A 582 11.15 -2.27 -8.07
C ASP A 582 9.77 -1.83 -8.59
N ILE A 583 9.66 -1.42 -9.85
CA ILE A 583 8.41 -0.97 -10.47
C ILE A 583 8.00 -1.95 -11.57
N GLU A 584 7.43 -3.09 -11.18
CA GLU A 584 7.16 -4.18 -12.12
C GLU A 584 5.79 -4.07 -12.81
N LEU A 585 5.79 -3.94 -14.15
CA LEU A 585 4.59 -3.89 -15.00
C LEU A 585 4.41 -5.19 -15.80
N ASN A 586 4.09 -6.28 -15.10
CA ASN A 586 4.11 -7.65 -15.63
C ASN A 586 2.73 -8.22 -16.05
N ASP A 587 1.62 -7.52 -15.80
CA ASP A 587 0.33 -7.82 -16.44
C ASP A 587 0.17 -7.01 -17.74
N ILE A 588 -0.64 -7.51 -18.68
CA ILE A 588 -0.76 -6.93 -20.02
C ILE A 588 -2.23 -6.87 -20.42
N THR A 589 -2.63 -5.73 -20.99
CA THR A 589 -3.96 -5.49 -21.54
C THR A 589 -3.87 -4.77 -22.89
N ILE A 590 -4.99 -4.34 -23.43
CA ILE A 590 -5.10 -3.61 -24.71
C ILE A 590 -5.88 -2.31 -24.56
N THR A 591 -5.49 -1.32 -25.35
CA THR A 591 -6.20 -0.05 -25.55
C THR A 591 -6.66 0.10 -27.00
N GLY A 592 -7.57 1.03 -27.27
CA GLY A 592 -8.07 1.31 -28.61
C GLY A 592 -6.96 1.72 -29.58
N GLY A 593 -7.09 1.31 -30.83
CA GLY A 593 -6.12 1.58 -31.90
C GLY A 593 -4.92 0.62 -31.97
N MET A 594 -4.88 -0.43 -31.15
CA MET A 594 -3.87 -1.50 -31.21
C MET A 594 -4.51 -2.84 -31.59
N SER A 595 -3.76 -3.70 -32.29
CA SER A 595 -4.21 -5.07 -32.63
C SER A 595 -3.74 -6.16 -31.65
N ILE A 596 -2.72 -5.88 -30.84
CA ILE A 596 -2.11 -6.85 -29.91
C ILE A 596 -2.06 -6.29 -28.48
N ASP A 597 -2.25 -7.18 -27.50
CA ASP A 597 -2.11 -6.89 -26.07
C ASP A 597 -0.64 -6.47 -25.78
N ARG A 598 -0.41 -5.18 -25.54
CA ARG A 598 0.93 -4.62 -25.31
C ARG A 598 1.00 -3.52 -24.24
N THR A 599 -0.13 -3.27 -23.57
CA THR A 599 -0.22 -2.24 -22.53
C THR A 599 0.10 -2.88 -21.18
N HIS A 600 1.34 -2.70 -20.74
CA HIS A 600 1.90 -3.21 -19.48
C HIS A 600 1.34 -2.48 -18.25
N ARG A 601 0.98 -3.22 -17.21
CA ARG A 601 0.42 -2.70 -15.95
C ARG A 601 0.81 -3.59 -14.75
N PRO A 602 0.61 -3.14 -13.51
CA PRO A 602 0.92 -3.95 -12.32
C PRO A 602 0.12 -5.26 -12.27
N ALA A 603 0.71 -6.31 -11.68
CA ALA A 603 0.08 -7.64 -11.54
C ALA A 603 -1.30 -7.58 -10.89
N ASP A 604 -1.43 -6.72 -9.88
CA ASP A 604 -2.63 -6.54 -9.09
C ASP A 604 -3.69 -5.67 -9.80
N ARG A 605 -3.39 -5.21 -11.02
CA ARG A 605 -4.24 -4.38 -11.88
C ARG A 605 -4.64 -3.04 -11.26
N SER A 606 -3.81 -2.53 -10.34
CA SER A 606 -3.95 -1.18 -9.81
C SER A 606 -3.67 -0.12 -10.90
N ALA A 607 -4.13 1.12 -10.67
CA ALA A 607 -3.94 2.20 -11.62
C ALA A 607 -2.44 2.51 -11.79
N VAL A 608 -1.95 2.41 -13.04
CA VAL A 608 -0.51 2.50 -13.32
C VAL A 608 0.13 3.80 -12.82
N GLY A 609 -0.61 4.91 -12.80
CA GLY A 609 -0.11 6.23 -12.45
C GLY A 609 0.35 6.33 -11.01
N GLY A 610 -0.53 5.98 -10.07
CA GLY A 610 -0.19 5.94 -8.63
C GLY A 610 0.94 4.96 -8.35
N PHE A 611 0.90 3.78 -8.97
CA PHE A 611 1.94 2.76 -8.85
C PHE A 611 3.32 3.27 -9.33
N LEU A 612 3.37 3.89 -10.52
CA LEU A 612 4.59 4.48 -11.07
C LEU A 612 5.12 5.60 -10.20
N ILE A 613 4.27 6.57 -9.80
CA ILE A 613 4.71 7.70 -8.98
C ILE A 613 5.23 7.23 -7.63
N SER A 614 4.55 6.29 -6.96
CA SER A 614 5.01 5.73 -5.69
C SER A 614 6.40 5.07 -5.84
N GLY A 615 6.58 4.23 -6.86
CA GLY A 615 7.87 3.58 -7.14
C GLY A 615 8.98 4.57 -7.52
N LEU A 616 8.68 5.58 -8.34
CA LEU A 616 9.65 6.60 -8.73
C LEU A 616 10.04 7.49 -7.55
N VAL A 617 9.09 7.89 -6.71
CA VAL A 617 9.36 8.67 -5.48
C VAL A 617 10.23 7.88 -4.51
N LYS A 618 9.99 6.57 -4.35
CA LYS A 618 10.89 5.68 -3.58
C LYS A 618 12.33 5.81 -4.08
N ASN A 619 12.53 5.79 -5.40
CA ASN A 619 13.86 5.89 -6.02
C ASN A 619 14.49 7.28 -5.93
N ILE A 620 13.69 8.35 -5.96
CA ILE A 620 14.14 9.72 -5.68
C ILE A 620 14.66 9.83 -4.24
N ASN A 621 13.90 9.31 -3.28
CA ASN A 621 14.25 9.34 -1.87
C ASN A 621 15.54 8.53 -1.59
N GLN A 622 15.65 7.32 -2.16
CA GLN A 622 16.85 6.48 -2.05
C GLN A 622 18.13 7.13 -2.58
N ARG A 623 18.01 8.06 -3.53
CA ARG A 623 19.14 8.78 -4.14
C ARG A 623 19.37 10.16 -3.52
N GLU A 624 18.59 10.51 -2.49
CA GLU A 624 18.60 11.83 -1.84
C GLU A 624 18.44 13.01 -2.81
N ILE A 625 17.77 12.81 -3.94
CA ILE A 625 17.56 13.88 -4.93
C ILE A 625 16.67 14.96 -4.31
N GLU A 626 17.13 16.21 -4.39
CA GLU A 626 16.40 17.34 -3.81
C GLU A 626 15.14 17.65 -4.62
N VAL A 627 14.00 17.84 -3.95
CA VAL A 627 12.73 18.21 -4.56
C VAL A 627 12.22 19.50 -3.92
N LEU A 628 12.10 20.54 -4.71
CA LEU A 628 11.59 21.85 -4.33
C LEU A 628 10.12 21.94 -4.76
N LEU A 629 9.21 21.62 -3.83
CA LEU A 629 7.76 21.77 -4.01
C LEU A 629 7.34 23.24 -3.86
N GLU A 630 6.15 23.57 -4.35
CA GLU A 630 5.60 24.94 -4.35
C GLU A 630 6.59 26.00 -4.84
N THR A 631 7.43 25.58 -5.77
CA THR A 631 8.52 26.37 -6.32
C THR A 631 8.35 26.39 -7.84
N SER A 632 8.06 27.55 -8.39
CA SER A 632 7.94 27.74 -9.84
C SER A 632 9.27 28.19 -10.43
N VAL A 633 9.57 27.77 -11.65
CA VAL A 633 10.63 28.40 -12.46
C VAL A 633 10.01 29.60 -13.17
N ASP A 634 10.60 30.77 -12.99
CA ASP A 634 10.21 32.03 -13.65
C ASP A 634 10.97 32.19 -14.97
N GLU A 635 12.26 31.83 -14.97
CA GLU A 635 13.16 32.04 -16.11
C GLU A 635 14.23 30.93 -16.19
N ILE A 636 14.53 30.47 -17.42
CA ILE A 636 15.73 29.68 -17.72
C ILE A 636 16.85 30.67 -18.10
N LEU A 637 17.96 30.62 -17.36
CA LEU A 637 19.06 31.57 -17.52
C LEU A 637 20.06 31.03 -18.55
N CYS A 638 20.41 31.87 -19.53
CA CYS A 638 21.36 31.53 -20.58
C CYS A 638 22.49 32.55 -20.70
N GLU A 639 23.72 32.09 -20.93
CA GLU A 639 24.87 32.91 -21.32
C GLU A 639 25.39 32.46 -22.68
N LYS A 640 25.52 33.40 -23.64
CA LYS A 640 25.96 33.11 -25.03
C LYS A 640 25.20 31.96 -25.70
N GLY A 641 23.90 31.83 -25.40
CA GLY A 641 23.04 30.77 -25.94
C GLY A 641 23.15 29.41 -25.25
N VAL A 642 23.87 29.32 -24.13
CA VAL A 642 24.00 28.08 -23.33
C VAL A 642 23.35 28.28 -21.97
N VAL A 643 22.61 27.28 -21.50
CA VAL A 643 21.96 27.29 -20.18
C VAL A 643 23.01 27.32 -19.05
N ILE A 644 22.77 28.17 -18.04
CA ILE A 644 23.62 28.32 -16.85
C ILE A 644 22.84 28.18 -15.52
N GLY A 645 21.53 27.95 -15.58
CA GLY A 645 20.69 27.75 -14.41
C GLY A 645 19.24 28.16 -14.61
N VAL A 646 18.52 28.27 -13.50
CA VAL A 646 17.13 28.72 -13.46
C VAL A 646 16.90 29.72 -12.34
N LYS A 647 16.00 30.67 -12.57
CA LYS A 647 15.46 31.53 -11.53
C LYS A 647 14.17 30.90 -11.02
N VAL A 648 14.15 30.56 -9.73
CA VAL A 648 12.98 29.98 -9.06
C VAL A 648 12.30 31.00 -8.15
N VAL A 649 10.99 30.82 -7.96
CA VAL A 649 10.14 31.62 -7.09
C VAL A 649 9.28 30.66 -6.27
N ASP A 650 9.37 30.76 -4.95
CA ASP A 650 8.52 29.95 -4.05
C ASP A 650 7.17 30.61 -3.77
N GLU A 651 6.31 29.91 -3.01
CA GLU A 651 4.96 30.41 -2.66
C GLU A 651 4.95 31.73 -1.87
N TYR A 652 6.07 32.12 -1.24
CA TYR A 652 6.22 33.38 -0.51
C TYR A 652 6.70 34.52 -1.39
N ASN A 653 6.82 34.28 -2.71
CA ASN A 653 7.48 35.17 -3.68
C ASN A 653 8.96 35.42 -3.37
N ASP A 654 9.62 34.53 -2.61
CA ASP A 654 11.08 34.60 -2.48
C ASP A 654 11.71 34.04 -3.75
N SER A 655 12.64 34.80 -4.33
CA SER A 655 13.27 34.46 -5.59
C SER A 655 14.75 34.18 -5.41
N ARG A 656 15.21 33.06 -5.96
CA ARG A 656 16.62 32.64 -5.93
C ARG A 656 17.06 32.01 -7.24
N ILE A 657 18.37 31.95 -7.44
CA ILE A 657 18.98 31.32 -8.61
C ILE A 657 19.52 29.94 -8.21
N LEU A 658 19.14 28.93 -8.98
CA LEU A 658 19.78 27.62 -8.96
C LEU A 658 20.72 27.54 -10.17
N HIS A 659 22.02 27.54 -9.91
CA HIS A 659 23.00 27.37 -10.98
C HIS A 659 23.04 25.90 -11.42
N ALA A 660 22.97 25.68 -12.72
CA ALA A 660 23.02 24.36 -13.32
C ALA A 660 23.71 24.39 -14.68
N LYS A 661 24.48 23.35 -14.99
CA LYS A 661 25.12 23.21 -16.32
C LYS A 661 24.14 22.76 -17.39
N SER A 662 23.01 22.18 -16.98
CA SER A 662 21.93 21.74 -17.85
C SER A 662 20.58 21.80 -17.15
N VAL A 663 19.51 21.93 -17.95
CA VAL A 663 18.12 21.85 -17.49
C VAL A 663 17.34 20.83 -18.29
N ILE A 664 16.45 20.11 -17.61
CA ILE A 664 15.49 19.19 -18.24
C ILE A 664 14.09 19.71 -17.96
N VAL A 665 13.35 20.07 -19.00
CA VAL A 665 11.96 20.53 -18.87
C VAL A 665 11.00 19.34 -19.04
N ALA A 666 10.29 19.00 -17.98
CA ALA A 666 9.35 17.87 -17.91
C ALA A 666 7.99 18.30 -17.32
N THR A 667 7.53 19.51 -17.69
CA THR A 667 6.39 20.20 -17.08
C THR A 667 5.01 19.72 -17.52
N GLY A 668 4.96 18.73 -18.42
CA GLY A 668 3.72 18.30 -19.07
C GLY A 668 3.14 19.33 -20.05
N GLY A 669 1.89 19.10 -20.44
CA GLY A 669 1.20 19.86 -21.48
C GLY A 669 0.42 21.08 -21.01
N PHE A 670 -0.57 21.48 -21.81
CA PHE A 670 -1.39 22.69 -21.58
C PHE A 670 -2.91 22.44 -21.56
N SER A 671 -3.34 21.19 -21.42
CA SER A 671 -4.76 20.78 -21.41
C SER A 671 -5.62 21.40 -20.29
N ALA A 672 -5.03 21.99 -19.25
CA ALA A 672 -5.75 22.71 -18.20
C ALA A 672 -5.81 24.23 -18.43
N ASN A 673 -5.09 24.75 -19.43
CA ASN A 673 -5.12 26.15 -19.81
C ASN A 673 -6.19 26.37 -20.90
N ARG A 674 -7.41 26.71 -20.48
CA ARG A 674 -8.55 26.93 -21.40
C ARG A 674 -8.24 27.96 -22.48
N GLU A 675 -7.56 29.06 -22.15
CA GLU A 675 -7.23 30.11 -23.12
C GLU A 675 -6.32 29.56 -24.22
N MET A 676 -5.29 28.81 -23.84
CA MET A 676 -4.36 28.20 -24.80
C MET A 676 -5.04 27.08 -25.61
N VAL A 677 -5.87 26.26 -24.98
CA VAL A 677 -6.66 25.22 -25.69
C VAL A 677 -7.59 25.86 -26.73
N VAL A 678 -8.38 26.86 -26.35
CA VAL A 678 -9.34 27.55 -27.24
C VAL A 678 -8.62 28.34 -28.34
N LYS A 679 -7.45 28.91 -28.05
CA LYS A 679 -6.60 29.58 -29.07
C LYS A 679 -6.26 28.64 -30.23
N TYR A 680 -5.92 27.38 -29.92
CA TYR A 680 -5.52 26.40 -30.92
C TYR A 680 -6.68 25.57 -31.49
N ARG A 681 -7.74 25.34 -30.69
CA ARG A 681 -8.92 24.54 -31.02
C ARG A 681 -10.20 25.21 -30.48
N PRO A 682 -10.73 26.24 -31.17
CA PRO A 682 -11.86 27.04 -30.67
C PRO A 682 -13.12 26.23 -30.36
N GLU A 683 -13.32 25.10 -31.03
CA GLU A 683 -14.48 24.23 -30.83
C GLU A 683 -14.46 23.44 -29.51
N LEU A 684 -13.33 23.45 -28.79
CA LEU A 684 -13.21 22.84 -27.46
C LEU A 684 -13.65 23.79 -26.32
N ASP A 685 -14.18 24.96 -26.65
CA ASP A 685 -14.69 25.87 -25.64
C ASP A 685 -15.83 25.22 -24.83
N GLY A 686 -15.75 25.33 -23.50
CA GLY A 686 -16.71 24.72 -22.57
C GLY A 686 -16.48 23.24 -22.27
N PHE A 687 -15.49 22.57 -22.87
CA PHE A 687 -15.16 21.19 -22.50
C PHE A 687 -14.50 21.12 -21.12
N VAL A 688 -14.84 20.08 -20.35
CA VAL A 688 -14.13 19.73 -19.11
C VAL A 688 -12.72 19.20 -19.41
N THR A 689 -11.82 19.25 -18.43
CA THR A 689 -10.46 18.71 -18.57
C THR A 689 -10.16 17.66 -17.52
N THR A 690 -9.56 16.55 -17.95
CA THR A 690 -9.13 15.46 -17.05
C THR A 690 -7.84 15.77 -16.29
N ASN A 691 -7.20 16.90 -16.61
CA ASN A 691 -5.85 17.22 -16.18
C ASN A 691 -5.77 17.78 -14.76
N HIS A 692 -4.60 17.72 -14.15
CA HIS A 692 -4.33 18.52 -12.94
C HIS A 692 -4.24 20.02 -13.29
N LYS A 693 -4.54 20.89 -12.32
CA LYS A 693 -4.56 22.35 -12.49
C LYS A 693 -3.22 22.94 -12.95
N GLY A 694 -2.10 22.23 -12.72
CA GLY A 694 -0.76 22.67 -13.09
C GLY A 694 -0.40 22.50 -14.58
N ALA A 695 -1.17 21.75 -15.37
CA ALA A 695 -0.89 21.50 -16.79
C ALA A 695 -1.26 22.70 -17.68
N THR A 696 -0.50 23.79 -17.55
CA THR A 696 -0.83 25.11 -18.13
C THR A 696 0.04 25.54 -19.30
N GLY A 697 1.02 24.72 -19.70
CA GLY A 697 1.96 25.05 -20.79
C GLY A 697 3.13 25.95 -20.39
N SER A 698 3.42 26.13 -19.09
CA SER A 698 4.49 27.03 -18.63
C SER A 698 5.87 26.65 -19.13
N GLY A 699 6.21 25.35 -19.21
CA GLY A 699 7.51 24.91 -19.76
C GLY A 699 7.67 25.20 -21.25
N ILE A 700 6.60 25.11 -22.04
CA ILE A 700 6.62 25.50 -23.45
C ILE A 700 6.96 26.98 -23.58
N ALA A 701 6.28 27.83 -22.81
CA ALA A 701 6.52 29.27 -22.83
C ALA A 701 7.96 29.62 -22.41
N MET A 702 8.49 29.01 -21.36
CA MET A 702 9.87 29.24 -20.90
C MET A 702 10.90 28.80 -21.94
N LEU A 703 10.69 27.65 -22.59
CA LEU A 703 11.61 27.19 -23.64
C LEU A 703 11.54 28.08 -24.90
N GLN A 704 10.35 28.56 -25.28
CA GLN A 704 10.22 29.51 -26.39
C GLN A 704 10.97 30.83 -26.13
N GLN A 705 11.03 31.30 -24.87
CA GLN A 705 11.79 32.50 -24.51
C GLN A 705 13.29 32.37 -24.78
N ILE A 706 13.85 31.16 -24.67
CA ILE A 706 15.26 30.88 -25.00
C ILE A 706 15.47 30.42 -26.45
N GLY A 707 14.43 30.51 -27.30
CA GLY A 707 14.52 30.27 -28.74
C GLY A 707 13.99 28.92 -29.24
N ALA A 708 13.41 28.09 -28.36
CA ALA A 708 12.89 26.78 -28.76
C ALA A 708 11.76 26.88 -29.79
N ALA A 709 11.80 26.01 -30.80
CA ALA A 709 10.69 25.81 -31.71
C ALA A 709 9.58 24.96 -31.08
N THR A 710 8.38 25.07 -31.66
CA THR A 710 7.22 24.24 -31.31
C THR A 710 6.62 23.60 -32.55
N VAL A 711 6.03 22.42 -32.39
CA VAL A 711 5.36 21.65 -33.45
C VAL A 711 4.02 21.13 -32.96
N ASP A 712 3.08 20.92 -33.87
CA ASP A 712 1.78 20.27 -33.61
C ASP A 712 0.90 20.91 -32.52
N MET A 713 1.09 22.19 -32.18
CA MET A 713 0.34 22.86 -31.10
C MET A 713 -1.20 22.81 -31.23
N GLY A 714 -1.72 22.63 -32.45
CA GLY A 714 -3.15 22.42 -32.72
C GLY A 714 -3.67 21.00 -32.44
N GLU A 715 -2.76 20.04 -32.28
CA GLU A 715 -3.09 18.64 -32.04
C GLU A 715 -3.38 18.43 -30.54
N ILE A 716 -4.64 18.67 -30.18
CA ILE A 716 -5.19 18.49 -28.83
C ILE A 716 -6.17 17.33 -28.85
N GLN A 717 -5.93 16.32 -28.00
CA GLN A 717 -6.76 15.14 -27.86
C GLN A 717 -7.80 15.33 -26.77
N ILE A 718 -9.02 14.91 -27.10
CA ILE A 718 -10.11 14.67 -26.16
C ILE A 718 -10.20 13.18 -25.82
N HIS A 719 -10.53 12.86 -24.57
CA HIS A 719 -10.84 11.50 -24.14
C HIS A 719 -12.34 11.26 -24.29
N PRO A 720 -12.80 10.11 -24.87
CA PRO A 720 -14.22 9.89 -25.12
C PRO A 720 -15.05 9.67 -23.85
N THR A 721 -14.45 9.10 -22.81
CA THR A 721 -15.17 8.64 -21.61
C THR A 721 -14.74 9.43 -20.37
N VAL A 722 -15.41 10.57 -20.10
CA VAL A 722 -15.18 11.44 -18.94
C VAL A 722 -16.49 11.72 -18.21
N GLU A 723 -16.49 11.54 -16.89
CA GLU A 723 -17.56 11.97 -15.99
C GLU A 723 -17.52 13.51 -15.88
N GLN A 724 -18.62 14.17 -16.21
CA GLN A 724 -18.63 15.61 -16.50
C GLN A 724 -18.71 16.50 -15.25
N THR A 725 -19.23 16.02 -14.12
CA THR A 725 -19.38 16.83 -12.91
C THR A 725 -18.05 17.07 -12.21
N THR A 726 -17.22 16.03 -12.11
CA THR A 726 -15.91 16.08 -11.45
C THR A 726 -14.75 16.08 -12.44
N SER A 727 -15.04 16.00 -13.74
CA SER A 727 -14.06 15.86 -14.83
C SER A 727 -13.20 14.59 -14.69
N TYR A 728 -13.73 13.56 -14.03
CA TYR A 728 -12.99 12.33 -13.75
C TYR A 728 -12.95 11.42 -14.98
N LEU A 729 -11.76 10.93 -15.33
CA LEU A 729 -11.59 10.03 -16.48
C LEU A 729 -12.07 8.61 -16.14
N VAL A 730 -13.01 8.09 -16.94
CA VAL A 730 -13.41 6.68 -16.85
C VAL A 730 -12.52 5.86 -17.77
N SER A 731 -11.77 4.92 -17.19
CA SER A 731 -10.67 4.21 -17.83
C SER A 731 -11.10 3.44 -19.08
N GLU A 732 -10.28 3.55 -20.14
CA GLU A 732 -10.46 2.78 -21.37
C GLU A 732 -10.34 1.26 -21.15
N ALA A 733 -9.69 0.84 -20.05
CA ALA A 733 -9.64 -0.56 -19.65
C ALA A 733 -11.03 -1.16 -19.38
N ILE A 734 -12.03 -0.34 -19.01
CA ILE A 734 -13.41 -0.82 -18.86
C ILE A 734 -13.97 -1.29 -20.22
N ARG A 735 -13.75 -0.51 -21.29
CA ARG A 735 -14.09 -0.89 -22.67
C ARG A 735 -13.25 -2.08 -23.14
N GLY A 736 -11.93 -2.04 -22.91
CA GLY A 736 -11.01 -3.15 -23.21
C GLY A 736 -11.30 -4.46 -22.46
N GLY A 737 -12.00 -4.37 -21.32
CA GLY A 737 -12.48 -5.48 -20.52
C GLY A 737 -13.76 -6.13 -21.06
N GLY A 738 -14.42 -5.53 -22.05
CA GLY A 738 -15.66 -6.04 -22.65
C GLY A 738 -16.87 -5.12 -22.53
N ALA A 739 -16.75 -3.96 -21.87
CA ALA A 739 -17.86 -3.02 -21.79
C ALA A 739 -18.25 -2.47 -23.18
N ILE A 740 -19.51 -2.04 -23.31
CA ILE A 740 -20.06 -1.41 -24.51
C ILE A 740 -20.45 0.05 -24.24
N LEU A 741 -20.62 0.83 -25.30
CA LEU A 741 -21.20 2.18 -25.24
C LEU A 741 -22.61 2.15 -25.80
N VAL A 742 -23.57 2.72 -25.07
CA VAL A 742 -24.96 2.86 -25.51
C VAL A 742 -25.43 4.31 -25.43
N SER A 743 -26.30 4.70 -26.35
CA SER A 743 -27.01 5.99 -26.32
C SER A 743 -28.12 5.99 -25.25
N GLN A 744 -28.76 7.13 -25.02
CA GLN A 744 -29.92 7.22 -24.14
C GLN A 744 -31.12 6.39 -24.64
N ALA A 745 -31.15 6.03 -25.93
CA ALA A 745 -32.14 5.11 -26.49
C ALA A 745 -31.84 3.63 -26.19
N GLY A 746 -30.70 3.32 -25.55
CA GLY A 746 -30.33 1.95 -25.20
C GLY A 746 -29.63 1.16 -26.32
N HIS A 747 -29.24 1.81 -27.42
CA HIS A 747 -28.57 1.16 -28.56
C HIS A 747 -27.06 1.42 -28.58
N ARG A 748 -26.27 0.41 -28.98
CA ARG A 748 -24.90 0.63 -29.44
C ARG A 748 -24.91 1.52 -30.69
N PHE A 749 -23.84 2.30 -30.87
CA PHE A 749 -23.75 3.27 -31.98
C PHE A 749 -22.38 3.31 -32.67
N TYR A 750 -21.36 2.64 -32.12
CA TYR A 750 -20.03 2.60 -32.72
C TYR A 750 -19.16 1.47 -32.16
N ASN A 751 -18.00 1.24 -32.79
CA ASN A 751 -16.96 0.36 -32.27
C ASN A 751 -16.23 1.02 -31.09
N GLU A 752 -16.35 0.44 -29.90
CA GLU A 752 -15.81 0.99 -28.67
C GLU A 752 -14.27 0.97 -28.58
N MET A 753 -13.60 0.21 -29.46
CA MET A 753 -12.15 0.02 -29.49
C MET A 753 -11.45 0.79 -30.63
N GLU A 754 -12.18 1.64 -31.36
CA GLU A 754 -11.59 2.59 -32.32
C GLU A 754 -10.81 3.72 -31.62
N THR A 755 -10.10 4.52 -32.41
CA THR A 755 -9.31 5.65 -31.90
C THR A 755 -10.18 6.70 -31.19
N ARG A 756 -9.61 7.36 -30.18
CA ARG A 756 -10.30 8.32 -29.29
C ARG A 756 -11.02 9.43 -30.04
N ASP A 757 -10.44 9.95 -31.12
CA ASP A 757 -11.03 10.97 -31.97
C ASP A 757 -12.32 10.49 -32.64
N LYS A 758 -12.32 9.27 -33.19
CA LYS A 758 -13.51 8.66 -33.80
C LYS A 758 -14.61 8.37 -32.78
N VAL A 759 -14.26 7.75 -31.66
CA VAL A 759 -15.25 7.42 -30.60
C VAL A 759 -15.86 8.71 -30.03
N SER A 760 -15.03 9.74 -29.77
CA SER A 760 -15.52 11.03 -29.26
C SER A 760 -16.43 11.74 -30.27
N ALA A 761 -16.10 11.71 -31.56
CA ALA A 761 -16.94 12.30 -32.61
C ALA A 761 -18.34 11.68 -32.64
N GLN A 762 -18.44 10.36 -32.45
CA GLN A 762 -19.75 9.68 -32.40
C GLN A 762 -20.55 10.02 -31.15
N ILE A 763 -19.90 10.16 -29.98
CA ILE A 763 -20.60 10.60 -28.75
C ILE A 763 -21.11 12.04 -28.90
N ILE A 764 -20.32 12.94 -29.52
CA ILE A 764 -20.72 14.34 -29.77
C ILE A 764 -21.89 14.42 -30.77
N ALA A 765 -21.97 13.47 -31.71
CA ALA A 765 -23.04 13.42 -32.71
C ALA A 765 -24.39 12.93 -32.14
N LEU A 766 -24.41 12.31 -30.95
CA LEU A 766 -25.66 11.92 -30.29
C LEU A 766 -26.48 13.16 -29.87
N PRO A 767 -27.82 13.12 -29.92
CA PRO A 767 -28.68 14.23 -29.49
C PRO A 767 -28.36 14.73 -28.07
N GLU A 768 -28.08 13.81 -27.16
CA GLU A 768 -27.74 14.06 -25.76
C GLU A 768 -26.27 14.45 -25.53
N LYS A 769 -25.42 14.40 -26.58
CA LYS A 769 -23.97 14.67 -26.56
C LYS A 769 -23.21 13.91 -25.45
N SER A 770 -23.76 12.80 -25.00
CA SER A 770 -23.27 11.94 -23.92
C SER A 770 -23.67 10.50 -24.23
N ALA A 771 -23.04 9.55 -23.56
CA ALA A 771 -23.36 8.13 -23.70
C ALA A 771 -23.22 7.43 -22.34
N TRP A 772 -23.59 6.15 -22.30
CA TRP A 772 -23.45 5.30 -21.13
C TRP A 772 -22.48 4.17 -21.43
N ILE A 773 -21.48 4.00 -20.57
CA ILE A 773 -20.69 2.75 -20.55
C ILE A 773 -21.52 1.73 -19.80
N VAL A 774 -21.81 0.57 -20.42
CA VAL A 774 -22.55 -0.52 -19.78
C VAL A 774 -21.68 -1.76 -19.68
N PHE A 775 -21.67 -2.38 -18.49
CA PHE A 775 -20.85 -3.55 -18.19
C PHE A 775 -21.45 -4.41 -17.06
N ASP A 776 -20.95 -5.63 -16.91
CA ASP A 776 -21.41 -6.62 -15.93
C ASP A 776 -20.39 -6.86 -14.79
N ASP A 777 -20.73 -7.70 -13.82
CA ASP A 777 -19.87 -7.98 -12.66
C ASP A 777 -18.54 -8.64 -13.05
N ARG A 778 -18.48 -9.33 -14.20
CA ARG A 778 -17.24 -9.93 -14.70
C ARG A 778 -16.28 -8.86 -15.20
N VAL A 779 -16.77 -7.83 -15.88
CA VAL A 779 -15.95 -6.67 -16.26
C VAL A 779 -15.47 -5.91 -15.02
N ARG A 780 -16.35 -5.71 -14.01
CA ARG A 780 -15.98 -5.08 -12.73
C ARG A 780 -14.86 -5.86 -12.02
N ALA A 781 -15.07 -7.16 -11.80
CA ALA A 781 -14.11 -8.01 -11.09
C ALA A 781 -12.73 -8.07 -11.77
N ASN A 782 -12.68 -7.88 -13.09
CA ASN A 782 -11.42 -7.87 -13.83
C ASN A 782 -10.75 -6.48 -13.91
N ASN A 783 -11.43 -5.41 -13.48
CA ASN A 783 -10.95 -4.04 -13.55
C ASN A 783 -11.21 -3.31 -12.22
N LYS A 784 -10.24 -3.32 -11.29
CA LYS A 784 -10.36 -2.68 -9.96
C LYS A 784 -10.82 -1.22 -10.01
N ALA A 785 -10.50 -0.48 -11.07
CA ALA A 785 -10.96 0.91 -11.26
C ALA A 785 -12.50 1.04 -11.24
N ALA A 786 -13.25 -0.01 -11.61
CA ALA A 786 -14.70 -0.01 -11.53
C ALA A 786 -15.20 0.16 -10.08
N ASP A 787 -14.53 -0.45 -9.10
CA ASP A 787 -14.89 -0.31 -7.68
C ASP A 787 -14.63 1.11 -7.18
N GLU A 788 -13.60 1.80 -7.71
CA GLU A 788 -13.37 3.22 -7.42
C GLU A 788 -14.52 4.09 -7.94
N TYR A 789 -15.03 3.81 -9.15
CA TYR A 789 -16.16 4.55 -9.72
C TYR A 789 -17.45 4.32 -8.93
N ILE A 790 -17.65 3.10 -8.41
CA ILE A 790 -18.77 2.77 -7.51
C ILE A 790 -18.63 3.58 -6.22
N ALA A 791 -17.46 3.56 -5.58
CA ALA A 791 -17.21 4.28 -4.34
C ALA A 791 -17.39 5.80 -4.48
N LYS A 792 -17.08 6.36 -5.65
CA LYS A 792 -17.29 7.79 -5.97
C LYS A 792 -18.73 8.15 -6.33
N GLY A 793 -19.63 7.17 -6.40
CA GLY A 793 -21.03 7.39 -6.76
C GLY A 793 -21.27 7.70 -8.24
N PHE A 794 -20.32 7.36 -9.13
CA PHE A 794 -20.46 7.59 -10.57
C PHE A 794 -21.28 6.50 -11.27
N VAL A 795 -21.51 5.38 -10.59
CA VAL A 795 -22.07 4.16 -11.17
C VAL A 795 -23.53 3.99 -10.76
N VAL A 796 -24.40 3.78 -11.74
CA VAL A 796 -25.75 3.26 -11.53
C VAL A 796 -25.70 1.74 -11.67
N SER A 797 -26.23 0.98 -10.72
CA SER A 797 -26.22 -0.48 -10.77
C SER A 797 -27.61 -1.09 -10.57
N ALA A 798 -27.83 -2.26 -11.16
CA ALA A 798 -29.03 -3.06 -10.94
C ALA A 798 -28.77 -4.57 -11.15
N PRO A 799 -29.51 -5.46 -10.49
CA PRO A 799 -29.40 -6.92 -10.67
C PRO A 799 -29.59 -7.39 -12.12
N THR A 800 -30.45 -6.72 -12.90
CA THR A 800 -30.83 -7.13 -14.26
C THR A 800 -30.73 -5.95 -15.25
N PRO A 801 -30.57 -6.21 -16.57
CA PRO A 801 -30.57 -5.16 -17.58
C PRO A 801 -31.88 -4.36 -17.60
N TYR A 802 -33.00 -5.04 -17.38
CA TYR A 802 -34.32 -4.43 -17.29
C TYR A 802 -34.38 -3.38 -16.17
N GLU A 803 -33.97 -3.74 -14.96
CA GLU A 803 -33.95 -2.81 -13.83
C GLU A 803 -32.93 -1.69 -14.02
N LEU A 804 -31.82 -1.98 -14.71
CA LEU A 804 -30.84 -0.96 -15.07
C LEU A 804 -31.46 0.07 -16.03
N ALA A 805 -32.14 -0.37 -17.08
CA ALA A 805 -32.83 0.51 -18.02
C ALA A 805 -33.86 1.41 -17.32
N VAL A 806 -34.64 0.86 -16.37
CA VAL A 806 -35.57 1.63 -15.54
C VAL A 806 -34.85 2.74 -14.76
N LYS A 807 -33.75 2.43 -14.07
CA LYS A 807 -32.99 3.42 -13.30
C LYS A 807 -32.37 4.52 -14.17
N LEU A 808 -32.03 4.19 -15.41
CA LEU A 808 -31.41 5.10 -16.37
C LEU A 808 -32.43 5.90 -17.20
N ASN A 809 -33.73 5.66 -17.02
CA ASN A 809 -34.79 6.17 -17.89
C ASN A 809 -34.52 5.84 -19.38
N MET A 810 -34.12 4.59 -19.64
CA MET A 810 -33.93 4.04 -20.99
C MET A 810 -35.09 3.11 -21.36
N ASP A 811 -35.28 2.89 -22.66
CA ASP A 811 -36.19 1.86 -23.15
C ASP A 811 -35.70 0.46 -22.74
N GLN A 812 -36.58 -0.30 -22.10
CA GLN A 812 -36.23 -1.56 -21.44
C GLN A 812 -35.95 -2.66 -22.48
N GLU A 813 -36.76 -2.73 -23.53
CA GLU A 813 -36.60 -3.72 -24.60
C GLU A 813 -35.33 -3.44 -25.42
N SER A 814 -35.03 -2.17 -25.67
CA SER A 814 -33.87 -1.73 -26.46
C SER A 814 -32.53 -2.09 -25.82
N LEU A 815 -32.36 -1.85 -24.51
CA LEU A 815 -31.12 -2.21 -23.82
C LEU A 815 -30.92 -3.73 -23.75
N GLN A 816 -32.00 -4.47 -23.47
CA GLN A 816 -31.94 -5.93 -23.43
C GLN A 816 -31.58 -6.52 -24.80
N ALA A 817 -32.26 -6.10 -25.87
CA ALA A 817 -31.96 -6.54 -27.23
C ALA A 817 -30.52 -6.20 -27.65
N THR A 818 -30.01 -5.04 -27.23
CA THR A 818 -28.63 -4.63 -27.50
C THR A 818 -27.61 -5.55 -26.81
N LEU A 819 -27.82 -5.90 -25.54
CA LEU A 819 -26.94 -6.83 -24.82
C LEU A 819 -27.00 -8.24 -25.41
N GLU A 820 -28.19 -8.75 -25.70
CA GLU A 820 -28.38 -10.08 -26.31
C GLU A 820 -27.68 -10.16 -27.69
N ARG A 821 -27.81 -9.12 -28.51
CA ARG A 821 -27.14 -9.04 -29.82
C ARG A 821 -25.62 -8.96 -29.66
N TYR A 822 -25.11 -8.13 -28.76
CA TYR A 822 -23.67 -8.03 -28.49
C TYR A 822 -23.09 -9.36 -27.98
N ASN A 823 -23.80 -10.07 -27.11
CA ASN A 823 -23.37 -11.35 -26.56
C ASN A 823 -23.17 -12.40 -27.66
N GLN A 824 -24.04 -12.42 -28.68
CA GLN A 824 -23.86 -13.29 -29.86
C GLN A 824 -22.57 -12.97 -30.64
N PHE A 825 -22.20 -11.69 -30.73
CA PHE A 825 -20.95 -11.28 -31.37
C PHE A 825 -19.72 -11.72 -30.58
N VAL A 826 -19.80 -11.67 -29.25
CA VAL A 826 -18.71 -12.15 -28.39
C VAL A 826 -18.54 -13.66 -28.55
N GLU A 827 -19.62 -14.45 -28.57
CA GLU A 827 -19.53 -15.90 -28.78
C GLU A 827 -18.92 -16.28 -30.13
N ARG A 828 -19.27 -15.53 -31.19
CA ARG A 828 -18.76 -15.76 -32.56
C ARG A 828 -17.41 -15.09 -32.82
N GLN A 829 -16.93 -14.26 -31.90
CA GLN A 829 -15.77 -13.39 -32.07
C GLN A 829 -15.87 -12.51 -33.34
N HIS A 830 -17.09 -12.05 -33.66
CA HIS A 830 -17.37 -11.26 -34.86
C HIS A 830 -18.54 -10.30 -34.63
N ASP A 831 -18.24 -8.99 -34.56
CA ASP A 831 -19.24 -7.92 -34.44
C ASP A 831 -19.65 -7.40 -35.82
N GLU A 832 -20.78 -7.88 -36.33
CA GLU A 832 -21.31 -7.49 -37.64
C GLU A 832 -21.92 -6.08 -37.66
N ASP A 833 -22.23 -5.51 -36.50
CA ASP A 833 -22.85 -4.18 -36.41
C ASP A 833 -21.83 -3.06 -36.60
N PHE A 834 -20.70 -3.14 -35.91
CA PHE A 834 -19.70 -2.06 -35.88
C PHE A 834 -18.27 -2.52 -36.16
N GLY A 835 -18.04 -3.80 -36.41
CA GLY A 835 -16.72 -4.32 -36.77
C GLY A 835 -15.72 -4.32 -35.62
N ARG A 836 -16.16 -4.38 -34.36
CA ARG A 836 -15.27 -4.58 -33.21
C ARG A 836 -14.54 -5.93 -33.32
N GLN A 837 -13.21 -5.88 -33.47
CA GLN A 837 -12.36 -7.08 -33.61
C GLN A 837 -11.61 -7.43 -32.33
N THR A 838 -11.35 -6.45 -31.47
CA THR A 838 -10.60 -6.65 -30.22
C THR A 838 -11.51 -6.45 -29.00
N ALA A 839 -11.06 -6.97 -27.85
CA ALA A 839 -11.79 -6.89 -26.58
C ALA A 839 -13.22 -7.48 -26.60
N LEU A 840 -13.51 -8.44 -27.48
CA LEU A 840 -14.70 -9.31 -27.39
C LEU A 840 -14.44 -10.39 -26.33
N ARG A 841 -14.38 -9.99 -25.05
CA ARG A 841 -13.85 -10.85 -23.97
C ARG A 841 -14.86 -11.91 -23.49
N HIS A 842 -15.99 -11.48 -22.93
CA HIS A 842 -17.03 -12.35 -22.40
C HIS A 842 -18.42 -11.74 -22.66
N PRO A 843 -19.47 -12.57 -22.83
CA PRO A 843 -20.84 -12.08 -22.83
C PRO A 843 -21.15 -11.27 -21.57
N LEU A 844 -21.84 -10.14 -21.72
CA LEU A 844 -22.35 -9.30 -20.64
C LEU A 844 -23.68 -9.89 -20.16
N GLU A 845 -23.60 -10.91 -19.31
CA GLU A 845 -24.76 -11.68 -18.84
C GLU A 845 -24.77 -11.93 -17.33
N LYS A 846 -23.67 -11.60 -16.62
CA LYS A 846 -23.54 -11.89 -15.20
C LYS A 846 -23.82 -10.65 -14.35
N GLY A 847 -25.04 -10.56 -13.83
CA GLY A 847 -25.44 -9.49 -12.91
C GLY A 847 -24.60 -9.45 -11.61
N PRO A 848 -24.59 -8.32 -10.89
CA PRO A 848 -25.24 -7.05 -11.24
C PRO A 848 -24.66 -6.38 -12.48
N PHE A 849 -25.47 -5.54 -13.13
CA PHE A 849 -25.11 -4.71 -14.28
C PHE A 849 -24.89 -3.27 -13.82
N PHE A 850 -23.99 -2.59 -14.51
CA PHE A 850 -23.48 -1.28 -14.15
C PHE A 850 -23.52 -0.33 -15.35
N ALA A 851 -23.80 0.94 -15.09
CA ALA A 851 -23.74 2.00 -16.09
C ALA A 851 -23.05 3.26 -15.54
N ILE A 852 -22.25 3.91 -16.37
CA ILE A 852 -21.60 5.20 -16.06
C ILE A 852 -21.90 6.20 -17.16
N ARG A 853 -22.43 7.37 -16.81
CA ARG A 853 -22.68 8.45 -17.77
C ARG A 853 -21.37 9.15 -18.12
N ILE A 854 -21.11 9.30 -19.42
CA ILE A 854 -19.88 9.93 -19.91
C ILE A 854 -20.15 10.90 -21.05
N ALA A 855 -19.22 11.83 -21.25
CA ALA A 855 -19.07 12.61 -22.47
C ALA A 855 -17.57 12.91 -22.69
N PRO A 856 -17.17 13.41 -23.88
CA PRO A 856 -15.78 13.70 -24.13
C PRO A 856 -15.24 14.90 -23.32
N GLY A 857 -13.95 14.91 -23.03
CA GLY A 857 -13.27 16.00 -22.32
C GLY A 857 -11.82 16.19 -22.77
N VAL A 858 -11.26 17.39 -22.62
CA VAL A 858 -9.85 17.70 -22.95
C VAL A 858 -8.91 16.85 -22.11
N HIS A 859 -7.89 16.28 -22.74
CA HIS A 859 -7.09 15.24 -22.09
C HIS A 859 -5.59 15.34 -22.29
N HIS A 860 -5.11 15.60 -23.51
CA HIS A 860 -3.67 15.58 -23.77
C HIS A 860 -3.33 16.52 -24.93
N THR A 861 -2.19 17.19 -24.87
CA THR A 861 -1.69 18.06 -25.93
C THR A 861 -0.50 17.38 -26.60
N MET A 862 -0.69 16.88 -27.83
CA MET A 862 0.38 16.19 -28.57
C MET A 862 1.43 17.16 -29.14
N GLY A 863 1.05 18.42 -29.30
CA GLY A 863 1.96 19.50 -29.65
C GLY A 863 2.77 20.02 -28.47
N GLY A 864 3.95 20.54 -28.77
CA GLY A 864 4.90 21.00 -27.77
C GLY A 864 6.19 21.48 -28.41
N VAL A 865 7.26 21.56 -27.60
CA VAL A 865 8.59 21.93 -28.07
C VAL A 865 9.21 20.84 -28.94
N THR A 866 10.04 21.22 -29.90
CA THR A 866 10.75 20.25 -30.75
C THR A 866 12.01 19.74 -30.07
N ILE A 867 12.26 18.43 -30.17
CA ILE A 867 13.50 17.78 -29.74
C ILE A 867 14.11 16.95 -30.87
N ASN A 868 15.40 16.62 -30.74
CA ASN A 868 16.01 15.55 -31.54
C ASN A 868 15.90 14.18 -30.84
N THR A 869 16.49 13.13 -31.43
CA THR A 869 16.47 11.77 -30.87
C THR A 869 17.27 11.62 -29.57
N ASP A 870 18.05 12.63 -29.17
CA ASP A 870 18.79 12.68 -27.90
C ASP A 870 18.05 13.51 -26.83
N ALA A 871 16.81 13.90 -27.11
CA ALA A 871 15.96 14.75 -26.27
C ALA A 871 16.46 16.19 -26.06
N GLU A 872 17.44 16.65 -26.86
CA GLU A 872 17.90 18.04 -26.85
C GLU A 872 16.83 18.94 -27.45
N VAL A 873 16.54 20.08 -26.81
CA VAL A 873 15.60 21.07 -27.31
C VAL A 873 16.18 21.74 -28.55
N LEU A 874 15.37 21.82 -29.61
CA LEU A 874 15.75 22.44 -30.87
C LEU A 874 15.17 23.85 -31.01
N ASP A 875 15.98 24.77 -31.53
CA ASP A 875 15.56 26.12 -31.90
C ASP A 875 14.75 26.16 -33.21
N ALA A 876 14.35 27.36 -33.63
CA ALA A 876 13.65 27.61 -34.89
C ALA A 876 14.46 27.29 -36.16
N GLN A 877 15.77 27.05 -36.05
CA GLN A 877 16.66 26.60 -37.13
C GLN A 877 16.99 25.10 -37.01
N HIS A 878 16.29 24.37 -36.14
CA HIS A 878 16.52 22.96 -35.82
C HIS A 878 17.94 22.66 -35.30
N GLN A 879 18.57 23.62 -34.63
CA GLN A 879 19.84 23.41 -33.93
C GLN A 879 19.60 23.18 -32.43
N PRO A 880 20.38 22.30 -31.77
CA PRO A 880 20.29 22.10 -30.33
C PRO A 880 20.60 23.39 -29.54
N ILE A 881 19.75 23.70 -28.57
CA ILE A 881 20.01 24.74 -27.58
C ILE A 881 20.92 24.16 -26.51
N GLY A 882 22.12 24.71 -26.37
CA GLY A 882 23.15 24.17 -25.48
C GLY A 882 22.67 24.11 -24.03
N GLY A 883 22.67 22.90 -23.45
CA GLY A 883 22.29 22.71 -22.04
C GLY A 883 20.78 22.53 -21.78
N ALA A 884 19.93 22.44 -22.81
CA ALA A 884 18.47 22.30 -22.66
C ALA A 884 17.94 20.97 -23.21
N TRP A 885 17.30 20.18 -22.34
CA TRP A 885 16.56 18.96 -22.71
C TRP A 885 15.08 19.07 -22.35
N ALA A 886 14.23 18.28 -23.01
CA ALA A 886 12.81 18.19 -22.67
C ALA A 886 12.28 16.75 -22.79
N ALA A 887 11.34 16.38 -21.92
CA ALA A 887 10.76 15.04 -21.90
C ALA A 887 9.28 15.03 -21.52
N GLY A 888 8.52 14.10 -22.11
CA GLY A 888 7.09 13.92 -21.86
C GLY A 888 6.20 14.90 -22.62
N GLU A 889 4.97 15.14 -22.12
CA GLU A 889 3.91 15.89 -22.84
C GLU A 889 4.26 17.36 -23.17
N VAL A 890 5.35 17.91 -22.65
CA VAL A 890 5.85 19.22 -23.08
C VAL A 890 6.41 19.19 -24.51
N VAL A 891 6.78 18.01 -25.01
CA VAL A 891 7.42 17.76 -26.31
C VAL A 891 6.37 17.47 -27.39
N GLY A 892 6.56 18.07 -28.57
CA GLY A 892 5.75 17.84 -29.76
C GLY A 892 6.36 16.84 -30.75
N GLY A 893 5.53 16.31 -31.65
CA GLY A 893 5.96 15.51 -32.81
C GLY A 893 6.04 14.01 -32.59
N ILE A 894 6.11 13.51 -31.35
CA ILE A 894 6.15 12.05 -31.06
C ILE A 894 4.81 11.39 -31.43
N HIS A 895 3.69 12.00 -31.04
CA HIS A 895 2.35 11.39 -31.14
C HIS A 895 1.55 11.81 -32.39
N GLY A 896 2.05 12.78 -33.17
CA GLY A 896 1.36 13.30 -34.35
C GLY A 896 -0.03 13.85 -34.01
N ALA A 897 -1.01 13.61 -34.89
CA ALA A 897 -2.35 14.18 -34.75
C ALA A 897 -3.25 13.51 -33.70
N ASN A 898 -2.86 12.33 -33.20
CA ASN A 898 -3.65 11.58 -32.22
C ASN A 898 -2.79 10.54 -31.50
N ARG A 899 -2.73 10.64 -30.17
CA ARG A 899 -1.97 9.72 -29.32
C ARG A 899 -2.75 8.43 -29.04
N ILE A 900 -2.09 7.28 -29.15
CA ILE A 900 -2.67 6.00 -28.71
C ILE A 900 -2.68 5.87 -27.18
N GLY A 901 -3.69 5.21 -26.62
CA GLY A 901 -3.75 4.88 -25.19
C GLY A 901 -2.49 4.13 -24.75
N GLY A 902 -1.93 4.45 -23.57
CA GLY A 902 -0.68 3.86 -23.07
C GLY A 902 0.63 4.49 -23.60
N ASN A 903 0.63 5.13 -24.78
CA ASN A 903 1.86 5.71 -25.33
C ASN A 903 2.42 6.89 -24.52
N ALA A 904 1.57 7.67 -23.82
CA ALA A 904 2.07 8.77 -22.97
C ALA A 904 2.91 8.27 -21.79
N VAL A 905 2.52 7.13 -21.19
CA VAL A 905 3.27 6.55 -20.07
C VAL A 905 4.60 5.99 -20.56
N ALA A 906 4.62 5.40 -21.76
CA ALA A 906 5.89 4.98 -22.37
C ALA A 906 6.79 6.18 -22.67
N ASP A 907 6.23 7.24 -23.27
CA ASP A 907 6.95 8.45 -23.67
C ASP A 907 7.67 9.09 -22.48
N ILE A 908 6.93 9.37 -21.40
CA ILE A 908 7.52 10.03 -20.24
C ILE A 908 8.69 9.23 -19.65
N ILE A 909 8.62 7.90 -19.60
CA ILE A 909 9.71 7.09 -19.05
C ILE A 909 10.89 7.03 -20.04
N ILE A 910 10.63 6.75 -21.32
CA ILE A 910 11.66 6.62 -22.35
C ILE A 910 12.44 7.92 -22.52
N PHE A 911 11.75 9.03 -22.80
CA PHE A 911 12.40 10.31 -23.04
C PHE A 911 12.89 10.95 -21.74
N GLY A 912 12.29 10.60 -20.58
CA GLY A 912 12.83 10.95 -19.27
C GLY A 912 14.21 10.35 -19.04
N ILE A 913 14.34 9.02 -19.20
CA ILE A 913 15.63 8.31 -19.12
C ILE A 913 16.65 8.93 -20.09
N LEU A 914 16.25 9.15 -21.34
CA LEU A 914 17.16 9.66 -22.37
C LEU A 914 17.65 11.09 -22.07
N ALA A 915 16.73 11.99 -21.69
CA ALA A 915 17.07 13.35 -21.28
C ALA A 915 17.97 13.35 -20.04
N GLY A 916 17.67 12.52 -19.03
CA GLY A 916 18.47 12.40 -17.81
C GLY A 916 19.91 12.00 -18.10
N ARG A 917 20.10 10.95 -18.90
CA ARG A 917 21.43 10.47 -19.29
C ARG A 917 22.23 11.52 -20.05
N ASN A 918 21.62 12.14 -21.06
CA ASN A 918 22.31 13.07 -21.95
C ASN A 918 22.61 14.40 -21.26
N ALA A 919 21.69 14.92 -20.43
CA ALA A 919 21.92 16.12 -19.64
C ALA A 919 23.03 15.92 -18.60
N ALA A 920 23.05 14.78 -17.90
CA ALA A 920 24.13 14.44 -16.97
C ALA A 920 25.48 14.32 -17.69
N THR A 921 25.50 13.63 -18.84
CA THR A 921 26.71 13.50 -19.67
C THR A 921 27.24 14.86 -20.11
N TRP A 922 26.37 15.81 -20.44
CA TRP A 922 26.77 17.18 -20.76
C TRP A 922 27.34 17.90 -19.53
N ALA A 923 26.65 17.82 -18.39
CA ALA A 923 27.03 18.53 -17.18
C ALA A 923 28.33 18.00 -16.56
N LEU A 924 28.67 16.73 -16.76
CA LEU A 924 29.88 16.11 -16.20
C LEU A 924 31.12 16.24 -17.11
N ARG A 925 30.98 16.85 -18.30
CA ARG A 925 32.12 17.34 -19.10
C ARG A 925 32.74 18.58 -18.46
#